data_AF-A0A820Q5I9-F1
#
_entry.id   AF-A0A820Q5I9-F1
#
_cell.length_a   1.000
_cell.length_b   1.000
_cell.length_c   1.000
_cell.angle_alpha   90.00
_cell.angle_beta   90.00
_cell.angle_gamma   90.00
#
_symmetry.space_group_name_H-M   'P 1'
#
loop_
_entity.id
_entity.type
_entity.pdbx_description
1 polymer ?
#
loop_
_entity_poly.entity_id
_entity_poly.type
_entity_poly.pdbx_seq_one_letter_code
_entity_poly.pdbx_strand_id
1 'polypeptide(L)'
;MNTRLQIEHEITEMINNIDLVEWMIQLSLTAYKFQFNHLLFNNIIDFNNHIQYIYLPYGHSIEVRIYAEDPNHDYIPSSGLITFIKWPNHYHWLRIDTWITISTKITTNYDLLLAKIIVYGNNCNHTIKRMNKILNQLIISGPITNLDLLKIIFQNENFIIGNTTTKFIKSISYIPNCIYVLRGELPISAKLFIPSGSILDIQSVINTTHNGGCRCYLVILGGIIDVPIYLNSKSTFISCNAGDHQGRALISGDLLPLFNNNNTLDVDNNNHFEKNIIKFVIPNDMILKFTTNWEIQVLLGPHGNSDYIDNEKSNGFIKYKMESSFFKLDGGEGGSHPSNIHDCGHALGSINFTGDMPIILTVEGLTQGGFVCPFTIISSDFWKIGQLKSGDTIIFKPIIINQALKHKKLINHYLNYIKKLLDYSSLNIPKPKHFNNINNLLLYNHYYSYKNEEFNIENNSSLLLEYKHNDILIQYRQAGDCYLLIEYGDSKSTINLLLCLRIHQIQEYLGLMTDLKTMKTKPILHGLIDSAPAIHSLLIRYDPIHLSQNIKLYLPIALNDHWNKDAIQYYMKTIRSKANYLPNNLKFIANNNGIIDDNDIEQISNILLEAQWLVICIGFCLGCPFAIPINLKHRLSVPKYNPARTYIPDGSCDLGGNYMAIYPIESPGGYQLFGRTIQTWSTFGTIGYPFTNYQPWLLNMFDIIQFQSVTELQLKNLQMELLKEIDSNNNNYNEVSNDSQQQQQNLQELDDNHKIIYAMVGAMKTEITIISDCNGKLYHIYIKPNQLINAGDPLFIIKLDQ
;
A
#
# COMPACT_ATOMS: atom_id res chain seq x y z
N MET A 1 -46.89 11.49 -25.56
CA MET A 1 -46.47 12.83 -25.09
C MET A 1 -45.88 12.66 -23.71
N ASN A 2 -44.74 13.27 -23.42
CA ASN A 2 -44.17 13.28 -22.07
C ASN A 2 -44.73 14.50 -21.32
N THR A 3 -45.45 14.27 -20.22
CA THR A 3 -46.15 15.32 -19.46
C THR A 3 -45.26 15.92 -18.36
N ARG A 4 -43.98 16.13 -18.67
CA ARG A 4 -42.93 16.64 -17.77
C ARG A 4 -41.73 17.13 -18.58
N LEU A 5 -40.84 17.88 -17.94
CA LEU A 5 -39.51 18.17 -18.47
C LEU A 5 -38.73 16.87 -18.77
N GLN A 6 -37.93 16.89 -19.83
CA GLN A 6 -37.15 15.74 -20.29
C GLN A 6 -35.67 15.87 -19.87
N ILE A 7 -34.93 14.75 -19.91
CA ILE A 7 -33.53 14.74 -19.44
C ILE A 7 -32.64 15.54 -20.40
N GLU A 8 -33.00 15.58 -21.68
CA GLU A 8 -32.36 16.25 -22.81
C GLU A 8 -32.85 17.70 -23.04
N HIS A 9 -33.24 18.44 -22.00
CA HIS A 9 -33.80 19.79 -22.20
C HIS A 9 -32.71 20.84 -22.46
N GLU A 10 -31.50 20.63 -21.93
CA GLU A 10 -30.39 21.57 -21.98
C GLU A 10 -29.88 21.86 -23.41
N ILE A 11 -29.99 20.91 -24.35
CA ILE A 11 -29.67 21.20 -25.77
C ILE A 11 -30.63 22.22 -26.40
N THR A 12 -31.84 22.37 -25.86
CA THR A 12 -32.81 23.40 -26.26
C THR A 12 -32.46 24.74 -25.63
N GLU A 13 -32.02 24.73 -24.37
CA GLU A 13 -31.55 25.92 -23.65
C GLU A 13 -30.30 26.52 -24.30
N MET A 14 -29.32 25.68 -24.64
CA MET A 14 -28.02 26.10 -25.22
C MET A 14 -28.12 26.72 -26.62
N ILE A 15 -29.18 26.46 -27.39
CA ILE A 15 -29.37 27.03 -28.75
C ILE A 15 -30.35 28.22 -28.79
N ASN A 16 -31.19 28.38 -27.76
CA ASN A 16 -32.16 29.49 -27.66
C ASN A 16 -31.77 30.53 -26.59
N ASN A 17 -30.83 30.21 -25.70
CA ASN A 17 -30.43 31.01 -24.53
C ASN A 17 -31.64 31.33 -23.62
N ILE A 18 -32.31 30.27 -23.16
CA ILE A 18 -33.48 30.30 -22.26
C ILE A 18 -33.27 29.31 -21.11
N ASP A 19 -33.94 29.52 -19.98
CA ASP A 19 -34.06 28.56 -18.88
C ASP A 19 -35.50 28.02 -18.84
N LEU A 20 -35.67 26.72 -19.09
CA LEU A 20 -36.97 26.07 -19.16
C LEU A 20 -37.54 25.78 -17.75
N VAL A 21 -36.69 25.66 -16.73
CA VAL A 21 -37.10 25.50 -15.33
C VAL A 21 -37.62 26.84 -14.81
N GLU A 22 -36.95 27.95 -15.11
CA GLU A 22 -37.44 29.30 -14.84
C GLU A 22 -38.81 29.52 -15.50
N TRP A 23 -38.95 29.21 -16.80
CA TRP A 23 -40.22 29.35 -17.50
C TRP A 23 -41.34 28.48 -16.87
N MET A 24 -41.04 27.25 -16.47
CA MET A 24 -42.00 26.40 -15.75
C MET A 24 -42.42 27.01 -14.40
N ILE A 25 -41.47 27.59 -13.64
CA ILE A 25 -41.75 28.27 -12.38
C ILE A 25 -42.61 29.52 -12.62
N GLN A 26 -42.21 30.41 -13.54
CA GLN A 26 -42.95 31.63 -13.88
C GLN A 26 -44.39 31.32 -14.35
N LEU A 27 -44.58 30.31 -15.21
CA LEU A 27 -45.90 29.86 -15.66
C LEU A 27 -46.74 29.31 -14.49
N SER A 28 -46.15 28.53 -13.59
CA SER A 28 -46.85 27.99 -12.41
C SER A 28 -47.32 29.09 -11.46
N LEU A 29 -46.47 30.08 -11.18
CA LEU A 29 -46.80 31.25 -10.35
C LEU A 29 -47.89 32.12 -11.00
N THR A 30 -47.90 32.21 -12.32
CA THR A 30 -48.88 33.00 -13.08
C THR A 30 -50.23 32.31 -13.14
N ALA A 31 -50.26 30.98 -13.35
CA ALA A 31 -51.48 30.17 -13.25
C ALA A 31 -52.08 30.19 -11.82
N TYR A 32 -51.23 30.13 -10.79
CA TYR A 32 -51.66 30.26 -9.40
C TYR A 32 -52.30 31.63 -9.11
N LYS A 33 -51.68 32.73 -9.57
CA LYS A 33 -52.25 34.09 -9.46
C LYS A 33 -53.59 34.22 -10.18
N PHE A 34 -53.74 33.60 -11.36
CA PHE A 34 -54.99 33.61 -12.12
C PHE A 34 -56.15 32.94 -11.34
N GLN A 35 -55.88 31.82 -10.66
CA GLN A 35 -56.88 31.07 -9.90
C GLN A 35 -57.49 31.86 -8.72
N PHE A 36 -56.80 32.91 -8.23
CA PHE A 36 -57.27 33.75 -7.12
C PHE A 36 -57.69 35.17 -7.53
N ASN A 37 -57.42 35.64 -8.75
CA ASN A 37 -57.67 37.04 -9.10
C ASN A 37 -57.94 37.28 -10.61
N HIS A 38 -59.18 37.08 -11.05
CA HIS A 38 -59.61 37.20 -12.45
C HIS A 38 -59.40 38.59 -13.11
N LEU A 39 -59.16 39.66 -12.34
CA LEU A 39 -59.14 41.04 -12.85
C LEU A 39 -57.78 41.50 -13.44
N LEU A 40 -56.71 40.72 -13.31
CA LEU A 40 -55.35 41.16 -13.68
C LEU A 40 -54.90 40.80 -15.11
N PHE A 41 -55.77 40.18 -15.92
CA PHE A 41 -55.35 39.57 -17.19
C PHE A 41 -54.80 40.56 -18.24
N ASN A 42 -55.33 41.79 -18.28
CA ASN A 42 -54.97 42.78 -19.31
C ASN A 42 -53.57 43.40 -19.16
N ASN A 43 -52.91 43.27 -18.00
CA ASN A 43 -51.67 44.01 -17.68
C ASN A 43 -50.45 43.12 -17.39
N ILE A 44 -50.59 41.79 -17.29
CA ILE A 44 -49.52 40.89 -16.82
C ILE A 44 -48.97 39.94 -17.89
N ILE A 45 -49.75 39.57 -18.91
CA ILE A 45 -49.23 38.79 -20.04
C ILE A 45 -49.76 39.31 -21.36
N ASP A 46 -49.05 40.27 -21.93
CA ASP A 46 -49.22 40.64 -23.34
C ASP A 46 -48.50 39.60 -24.23
N PHE A 47 -49.04 38.39 -24.25
CA PHE A 47 -48.54 37.28 -25.06
C PHE A 47 -48.45 37.66 -26.54
N ASN A 48 -49.32 38.55 -27.03
CA ASN A 48 -49.33 38.94 -28.43
C ASN A 48 -48.20 39.93 -28.78
N ASN A 49 -47.91 40.93 -27.94
CA ASN A 49 -46.83 41.88 -28.20
C ASN A 49 -45.43 41.36 -27.82
N HIS A 50 -45.32 40.36 -26.92
CA HIS A 50 -44.02 39.75 -26.58
C HIS A 50 -43.61 38.53 -27.43
N ILE A 51 -44.51 37.91 -28.21
CA ILE A 51 -44.16 36.85 -29.20
C ILE A 51 -43.47 37.42 -30.47
N GLN A 52 -42.82 38.60 -30.37
CA GLN A 52 -41.81 39.03 -31.34
C GLN A 52 -40.38 38.58 -30.98
N TYR A 53 -40.18 37.92 -29.83
CA TYR A 53 -39.03 37.05 -29.62
C TYR A 53 -39.15 35.78 -30.48
N ILE A 54 -38.82 35.91 -31.76
CA ILE A 54 -38.46 34.75 -32.57
C ILE A 54 -37.09 34.27 -32.07
N TYR A 55 -37.10 33.38 -31.07
CA TYR A 55 -35.94 32.60 -30.68
C TYR A 55 -35.58 31.67 -31.85
N LEU A 56 -34.86 32.21 -32.84
CA LEU A 56 -34.25 31.45 -33.90
C LEU A 56 -33.13 30.62 -33.27
N PRO A 57 -33.21 29.28 -33.24
CA PRO A 57 -32.19 28.45 -32.63
C PRO A 57 -30.87 28.67 -33.36
N TYR A 58 -29.90 29.26 -32.69
CA TYR A 58 -28.64 29.65 -33.30
C TYR A 58 -27.59 28.55 -33.07
N GLY A 59 -26.89 28.17 -34.14
CA GLY A 59 -25.91 27.09 -34.12
C GLY A 59 -26.54 25.70 -33.87
N HIS A 60 -25.90 24.90 -33.03
CA HIS A 60 -26.25 23.51 -32.78
C HIS A 60 -25.69 23.04 -31.42
N SER A 61 -26.44 22.21 -30.69
CA SER A 61 -25.99 21.63 -29.42
C SER A 61 -26.22 20.11 -29.37
N ILE A 62 -25.33 19.41 -28.68
CA ILE A 62 -25.37 17.96 -28.49
C ILE A 62 -25.09 17.66 -27.02
N GLU A 63 -25.90 16.78 -26.43
CA GLU A 63 -25.73 16.17 -25.11
C GLU A 63 -25.13 14.77 -25.25
N VAL A 64 -24.28 14.37 -24.30
CA VAL A 64 -23.97 12.96 -24.02
C VAL A 64 -24.17 12.66 -22.54
N ARG A 65 -24.61 11.43 -22.25
CA ARG A 65 -24.94 10.93 -20.91
C ARG A 65 -23.93 9.90 -20.46
N ILE A 66 -23.23 10.22 -19.38
CA ILE A 66 -22.24 9.34 -18.79
C ILE A 66 -22.93 8.51 -17.72
N TYR A 67 -23.04 7.21 -17.96
CA TYR A 67 -23.64 6.25 -17.04
C TYR A 67 -22.55 5.39 -16.39
N ALA A 68 -22.78 5.00 -15.13
CA ALA A 68 -22.03 3.95 -14.45
C ALA A 68 -22.53 2.56 -14.86
N GLU A 69 -22.21 2.19 -16.10
CA GLU A 69 -22.59 0.95 -16.77
C GLU A 69 -21.38 0.36 -17.51
N ASP A 70 -21.38 -0.96 -17.75
CA ASP A 70 -20.42 -1.62 -18.63
C ASP A 70 -21.06 -2.01 -19.98
N PRO A 71 -20.81 -1.26 -21.08
CA PRO A 71 -21.39 -1.56 -22.38
C PRO A 71 -20.89 -2.86 -23.03
N ASN A 72 -19.89 -3.54 -22.46
CA ASN A 72 -19.44 -4.85 -22.94
C ASN A 72 -20.33 -6.00 -22.46
N HIS A 73 -20.82 -5.89 -21.22
CA HIS A 73 -21.62 -6.90 -20.55
C HIS A 73 -23.08 -6.41 -20.47
N ASP A 74 -23.70 -6.21 -21.64
CA ASP A 74 -25.10 -5.79 -21.81
C ASP A 74 -25.55 -4.58 -20.96
N TYR A 75 -24.65 -3.61 -20.77
CA TYR A 75 -24.91 -2.37 -20.01
C TYR A 75 -25.24 -2.63 -18.53
N ILE A 76 -24.64 -3.67 -17.93
CA ILE A 76 -24.80 -4.01 -16.51
C ILE A 76 -24.36 -2.83 -15.61
N PRO A 77 -25.15 -2.50 -14.56
CA PRO A 77 -24.80 -1.49 -13.56
C PRO A 77 -23.43 -1.68 -12.89
N SER A 78 -22.69 -0.58 -12.75
CA SER A 78 -21.43 -0.54 -12.00
C SER A 78 -21.55 0.36 -10.77
N SER A 79 -21.51 -0.24 -9.57
CA SER A 79 -21.39 0.50 -8.30
C SER A 79 -19.94 0.65 -7.86
N GLY A 80 -19.61 1.75 -7.19
CA GLY A 80 -18.26 1.98 -6.68
C GLY A 80 -18.13 3.36 -6.03
N LEU A 81 -16.99 3.61 -5.38
CA LEU A 81 -16.59 4.96 -5.00
C LEU A 81 -15.97 5.64 -6.23
N ILE A 82 -16.35 6.89 -6.51
CA ILE A 82 -15.62 7.74 -7.45
C ILE A 82 -14.28 8.10 -6.80
N THR A 83 -13.19 7.48 -7.25
CA THR A 83 -11.84 7.67 -6.70
C THR A 83 -11.14 8.89 -7.30
N PHE A 84 -11.49 9.26 -8.54
CA PHE A 84 -10.91 10.42 -9.22
C PHE A 84 -11.89 10.98 -10.25
N ILE A 85 -11.95 12.31 -10.37
CA ILE A 85 -12.56 12.99 -11.51
C ILE A 85 -11.59 14.05 -11.99
N LYS A 86 -11.34 14.06 -13.29
CA LYS A 86 -10.76 15.20 -14.02
C LYS A 86 -11.82 15.75 -14.96
N TRP A 87 -12.50 16.80 -14.54
CA TRP A 87 -13.36 17.57 -15.43
C TRP A 87 -12.51 18.22 -16.55
N PRO A 88 -13.07 18.41 -17.76
CA PRO A 88 -12.43 19.19 -18.82
C PRO A 88 -12.23 20.65 -18.40
N ASN A 89 -11.40 21.38 -19.16
CA ASN A 89 -11.23 22.82 -18.93
C ASN A 89 -12.57 23.55 -19.13
N HIS A 90 -12.82 24.60 -18.33
CA HIS A 90 -13.97 25.48 -18.54
C HIS A 90 -13.92 26.15 -19.92
N TYR A 91 -15.05 26.12 -20.62
CA TYR A 91 -15.26 26.80 -21.90
C TYR A 91 -16.67 27.40 -21.93
N HIS A 92 -16.84 28.61 -22.48
CA HIS A 92 -18.16 29.28 -22.61
C HIS A 92 -19.19 28.55 -23.50
N TRP A 93 -18.78 27.45 -24.14
CA TRP A 93 -19.60 26.62 -25.03
C TRP A 93 -19.84 25.21 -24.47
N LEU A 94 -19.47 24.98 -23.21
CA LEU A 94 -19.59 23.72 -22.50
C LEU A 94 -20.40 23.93 -21.22
N ARG A 95 -21.44 23.12 -21.05
CA ARG A 95 -22.21 22.96 -19.82
C ARG A 95 -22.05 21.52 -19.34
N ILE A 96 -21.92 21.34 -18.02
CA ILE A 96 -21.79 20.02 -17.38
C ILE A 96 -22.75 19.98 -16.22
N ASP A 97 -23.76 19.11 -16.32
CA ASP A 97 -24.79 18.94 -15.31
C ASP A 97 -24.53 17.60 -14.63
N THR A 98 -24.04 17.67 -13.40
CA THR A 98 -23.47 16.54 -12.65
C THR A 98 -23.82 16.67 -11.17
N TRP A 99 -23.94 15.53 -10.50
CA TRP A 99 -24.06 15.46 -9.03
C TRP A 99 -22.85 14.77 -8.38
N ILE A 100 -21.90 14.29 -9.17
CA ILE A 100 -20.78 13.47 -8.68
C ILE A 100 -19.52 14.31 -8.40
N THR A 101 -18.87 13.98 -7.28
CA THR A 101 -17.57 14.50 -6.85
C THR A 101 -16.62 13.34 -6.50
N ILE A 102 -15.34 13.64 -6.27
CA ILE A 102 -14.41 12.65 -5.68
C ILE A 102 -14.97 12.22 -4.31
N SER A 103 -14.86 10.93 -4.00
CA SER A 103 -15.49 10.21 -2.87
C SER A 103 -17.01 9.97 -2.96
N THR A 104 -17.70 10.44 -4.01
CA THR A 104 -19.13 10.09 -4.20
C THR A 104 -19.30 8.59 -4.38
N LYS A 105 -20.19 7.96 -3.60
CA LYS A 105 -20.48 6.52 -3.67
C LYS A 105 -21.66 6.24 -4.61
N ILE A 106 -21.37 5.65 -5.77
CA ILE A 106 -22.38 5.19 -6.72
C ILE A 106 -22.96 3.85 -6.25
N THR A 107 -24.29 3.75 -6.27
CA THR A 107 -25.04 2.55 -5.86
C THR A 107 -26.03 2.15 -6.95
N THR A 108 -26.37 0.87 -7.04
CA THR A 108 -27.36 0.35 -8.00
C THR A 108 -28.81 0.53 -7.53
N ASN A 109 -29.06 1.40 -6.55
CA ASN A 109 -30.39 1.59 -5.95
C ASN A 109 -31.30 2.50 -6.79
N TYR A 110 -30.72 3.30 -7.68
CA TYR A 110 -31.38 4.31 -8.50
C TYR A 110 -30.78 4.34 -9.91
N ASP A 111 -31.17 5.32 -10.73
CA ASP A 111 -30.56 5.58 -12.05
C ASP A 111 -29.06 5.89 -11.93
N LEU A 112 -28.29 5.47 -12.94
CA LEU A 112 -26.82 5.45 -12.92
C LEU A 112 -26.18 6.62 -13.69
N LEU A 113 -26.98 7.61 -14.10
CA LEU A 113 -26.50 8.82 -14.76
C LEU A 113 -25.58 9.62 -13.82
N LEU A 114 -24.29 9.62 -14.12
CA LEU A 114 -23.26 10.36 -13.37
C LEU A 114 -23.27 11.84 -13.75
N ALA A 115 -23.27 12.12 -15.05
CA ALA A 115 -23.18 13.46 -15.60
C ALA A 115 -23.75 13.55 -17.01
N LYS A 116 -24.25 14.73 -17.37
CA LYS A 116 -24.57 15.13 -18.74
C LYS A 116 -23.53 16.15 -19.18
N ILE A 117 -22.90 15.89 -20.32
CA ILE A 117 -21.98 16.83 -20.97
C ILE A 117 -22.73 17.45 -22.15
N ILE A 118 -22.96 18.76 -22.11
CA ILE A 118 -23.69 19.49 -23.14
C ILE A 118 -22.76 20.48 -23.82
N VAL A 119 -22.61 20.36 -25.13
CA VAL A 119 -21.70 21.16 -25.94
C VAL A 119 -22.47 21.94 -26.98
N TYR A 120 -22.10 23.21 -27.17
CA TYR A 120 -22.61 24.11 -28.18
C TYR A 120 -21.57 24.37 -29.29
N GLY A 121 -22.00 24.63 -30.52
CA GLY A 121 -21.16 25.05 -31.64
C GLY A 121 -21.96 25.64 -32.80
N ASN A 122 -21.31 26.46 -33.63
CA ASN A 122 -21.97 27.20 -34.73
C ASN A 122 -22.62 26.30 -35.81
N ASN A 123 -22.32 25.00 -35.82
CA ASN A 123 -22.95 23.97 -36.66
C ASN A 123 -22.61 22.58 -36.11
N CYS A 124 -23.30 21.53 -36.58
CA CYS A 124 -23.13 20.15 -36.11
C CYS A 124 -21.67 19.66 -36.13
N ASN A 125 -20.94 19.84 -37.24
CA ASN A 125 -19.52 19.44 -37.35
C ASN A 125 -18.61 20.15 -36.32
N HIS A 126 -18.89 21.42 -36.00
CA HIS A 126 -18.17 22.14 -34.96
C HIS A 126 -18.50 21.60 -33.56
N THR A 127 -19.77 21.28 -33.30
CA THR A 127 -20.25 20.71 -32.03
C THR A 127 -19.68 19.29 -31.80
N ILE A 128 -19.65 18.44 -32.83
CA ILE A 128 -19.04 17.09 -32.78
C ILE A 128 -17.53 17.17 -32.49
N LYS A 129 -16.80 18.10 -33.14
CA LYS A 129 -15.37 18.33 -32.86
C LYS A 129 -15.12 18.84 -31.45
N ARG A 130 -15.98 19.72 -30.93
CA ARG A 130 -15.94 20.17 -29.53
C ARG A 130 -16.23 19.01 -28.57
N MET A 131 -17.26 18.20 -28.80
CA MET A 131 -17.58 17.06 -27.93
C MET A 131 -16.47 16.00 -27.89
N ASN A 132 -15.88 15.63 -29.04
CA ASN A 132 -14.69 14.76 -29.09
C ASN A 132 -13.54 15.30 -28.23
N LYS A 133 -13.27 16.62 -28.28
CA LYS A 133 -12.23 17.25 -27.46
C LYS A 133 -12.55 17.13 -25.96
N ILE A 134 -13.82 17.27 -25.57
CA ILE A 134 -14.24 17.18 -24.16
C ILE A 134 -14.20 15.74 -23.64
N LEU A 135 -14.71 14.78 -24.39
CA LEU A 135 -14.66 13.35 -24.05
C LEU A 135 -13.22 12.84 -23.89
N ASN A 136 -12.26 13.41 -24.60
CA ASN A 136 -10.82 13.11 -24.48
C ASN A 136 -10.10 13.88 -23.36
N GLN A 137 -10.72 14.90 -22.75
CA GLN A 137 -10.19 15.60 -21.58
C GLN A 137 -10.73 15.05 -20.26
N LEU A 138 -11.96 14.51 -20.29
CA LEU A 138 -12.67 13.98 -19.14
C LEU A 138 -12.10 12.62 -18.71
N ILE A 139 -11.86 12.47 -17.41
CA ILE A 139 -11.54 11.19 -16.75
C ILE A 139 -12.45 11.04 -15.55
N ILE A 140 -13.10 9.88 -15.42
CA ILE A 140 -13.88 9.48 -14.25
C ILE A 140 -13.41 8.08 -13.88
N SER A 141 -12.91 7.91 -12.66
CA SER A 141 -12.36 6.64 -12.16
C SER A 141 -13.13 6.19 -10.91
N GLY A 142 -13.39 4.89 -10.82
CA GLY A 142 -14.23 4.30 -9.77
C GLY A 142 -15.06 3.14 -10.35
N PRO A 143 -16.39 3.26 -10.49
CA PRO A 143 -17.18 2.33 -11.29
C PRO A 143 -16.81 2.39 -12.79
N ILE A 144 -17.14 1.33 -13.52
CA ILE A 144 -17.06 1.28 -14.99
C ILE A 144 -18.06 2.31 -15.55
N THR A 145 -17.69 2.96 -16.66
CA THR A 145 -18.58 3.93 -17.33
C THR A 145 -18.61 3.70 -18.84
N ASN A 146 -19.68 4.18 -19.48
CA ASN A 146 -19.84 4.17 -20.93
C ASN A 146 -18.95 5.19 -21.70
N LEU A 147 -18.03 5.87 -21.01
CA LEU A 147 -17.24 6.99 -21.56
C LEU A 147 -16.45 6.63 -22.83
N ASP A 148 -15.93 5.42 -22.93
CA ASP A 148 -15.18 4.96 -24.11
C ASP A 148 -16.09 4.57 -25.29
N LEU A 149 -17.30 4.06 -25.03
CA LEU A 149 -18.33 3.91 -26.06
C LEU A 149 -18.73 5.28 -26.62
N LEU A 150 -18.88 6.31 -25.77
CA LEU A 150 -19.16 7.68 -26.20
C LEU A 150 -18.04 8.24 -27.10
N LYS A 151 -16.76 8.01 -26.76
CA LYS A 151 -15.62 8.39 -27.63
C LYS A 151 -15.71 7.72 -29.01
N ILE A 152 -16.06 6.42 -29.06
CA ILE A 152 -16.21 5.67 -30.31
C ILE A 152 -17.40 6.15 -31.14
N ILE A 153 -18.54 6.48 -30.52
CA ILE A 153 -19.71 7.08 -31.19
C ILE A 153 -19.31 8.36 -31.95
N PHE A 154 -18.57 9.26 -31.30
CA PHE A 154 -18.19 10.56 -31.89
C PHE A 154 -17.03 10.47 -32.90
N GLN A 155 -16.41 9.29 -33.04
CA GLN A 155 -15.43 8.97 -34.08
C GLN A 155 -16.05 8.20 -35.27
N ASN A 156 -17.28 7.70 -35.15
CA ASN A 156 -17.92 6.89 -36.18
C ASN A 156 -18.42 7.75 -37.36
N GLU A 157 -18.04 7.38 -38.59
CA GLU A 157 -18.41 8.14 -39.81
C GLU A 157 -19.92 8.31 -39.97
N ASN A 158 -20.74 7.28 -39.66
CA ASN A 158 -22.19 7.38 -39.77
C ASN A 158 -22.79 8.39 -38.77
N PHE A 159 -22.17 8.55 -37.59
CA PHE A 159 -22.56 9.59 -36.64
C PHE A 159 -22.17 10.98 -37.16
N ILE A 160 -20.95 11.12 -37.68
CA ILE A 160 -20.41 12.39 -38.19
C ILE A 160 -21.22 12.92 -39.39
N ILE A 161 -21.67 12.05 -40.30
CA ILE A 161 -22.52 12.44 -41.44
C ILE A 161 -24.03 12.52 -41.10
N GLY A 162 -24.43 12.23 -39.86
CA GLY A 162 -25.83 12.23 -39.44
C GLY A 162 -26.67 11.03 -39.92
N ASN A 163 -26.06 9.98 -40.47
CA ASN A 163 -26.71 8.74 -40.91
C ASN A 163 -27.01 7.81 -39.73
N THR A 164 -27.79 8.30 -38.76
CA THR A 164 -28.14 7.58 -37.53
C THR A 164 -29.62 7.21 -37.49
N THR A 165 -29.94 6.12 -36.78
CA THR A 165 -31.32 5.65 -36.54
C THR A 165 -31.47 5.23 -35.08
N THR A 166 -32.69 4.96 -34.63
CA THR A 166 -32.96 4.42 -33.28
C THR A 166 -32.33 3.05 -33.01
N LYS A 167 -31.75 2.38 -34.02
CA LYS A 167 -30.97 1.15 -33.89
C LYS A 167 -29.45 1.37 -33.92
N PHE A 168 -28.97 2.59 -34.14
CA PHE A 168 -27.56 2.89 -34.42
C PHE A 168 -26.59 2.36 -33.36
N ILE A 169 -26.88 2.53 -32.07
CA ILE A 169 -26.01 2.03 -30.98
C ILE A 169 -25.85 0.50 -31.07
N LYS A 170 -26.89 -0.24 -31.45
CA LYS A 170 -26.84 -1.71 -31.64
C LYS A 170 -26.08 -2.15 -32.90
N SER A 171 -25.63 -1.21 -33.74
CA SER A 171 -24.77 -1.47 -34.90
C SER A 171 -23.30 -1.10 -34.67
N ILE A 172 -22.96 -0.57 -33.48
CA ILE A 172 -21.58 -0.26 -33.11
C ILE A 172 -20.94 -1.50 -32.49
N SER A 173 -19.90 -2.02 -33.14
CA SER A 173 -19.01 -3.03 -32.55
C SER A 173 -18.09 -2.36 -31.52
N TYR A 174 -18.55 -2.28 -30.27
CA TYR A 174 -17.67 -1.94 -29.16
C TYR A 174 -16.77 -3.14 -28.85
N ILE A 175 -15.46 -2.97 -29.05
CA ILE A 175 -14.44 -3.89 -28.55
C ILE A 175 -13.59 -3.07 -27.59
N PRO A 176 -13.55 -3.42 -26.29
CA PRO A 176 -12.78 -2.70 -25.30
C PRO A 176 -11.30 -3.02 -25.42
N ASN A 177 -10.44 -2.13 -24.95
CA ASN A 177 -9.02 -2.46 -24.74
C ASN A 177 -8.84 -3.27 -23.45
N CYS A 178 -9.43 -4.48 -23.38
CA CYS A 178 -9.32 -5.40 -22.23
C CYS A 178 -9.00 -6.86 -22.62
N ILE A 179 -9.16 -7.81 -21.68
CA ILE A 179 -8.38 -9.05 -21.56
C ILE A 179 -9.33 -10.26 -21.32
N TYR A 180 -9.35 -11.31 -22.18
CA TYR A 180 -10.33 -12.44 -22.13
C TYR A 180 -9.88 -13.85 -22.68
N VAL A 181 -9.23 -14.72 -21.89
CA VAL A 181 -8.32 -15.80 -22.42
C VAL A 181 -8.94 -17.05 -23.11
N LEU A 182 -8.27 -17.52 -24.19
CA LEU A 182 -8.23 -18.92 -24.65
C LEU A 182 -6.78 -19.44 -24.78
N ARG A 183 -6.58 -20.76 -24.61
CA ARG A 183 -5.29 -21.41 -24.26
C ARG A 183 -4.22 -21.48 -25.37
N GLY A 184 -2.96 -21.37 -24.96
CA GLY A 184 -1.76 -21.85 -25.68
C GLY A 184 -0.53 -21.83 -24.76
N GLU A 185 0.36 -22.83 -24.87
CA GLU A 185 1.61 -22.87 -24.10
C GLU A 185 2.65 -21.92 -24.70
N LEU A 186 3.24 -21.06 -23.85
CA LEU A 186 4.19 -20.02 -24.27
C LEU A 186 5.44 -20.02 -23.36
N PRO A 187 6.65 -19.82 -23.90
CA PRO A 187 7.87 -19.80 -23.10
C PRO A 187 7.94 -18.55 -22.19
N ILE A 188 8.13 -18.78 -20.89
CA ILE A 188 8.16 -17.77 -19.81
C ILE A 188 9.21 -16.65 -20.05
N SER A 189 10.25 -16.93 -20.84
CA SER A 189 11.36 -16.01 -21.12
C SER A 189 11.25 -15.27 -22.46
N ALA A 190 10.04 -15.17 -23.03
CA ALA A 190 9.82 -14.60 -24.36
C ALA A 190 9.33 -13.15 -24.37
N LYS A 191 9.81 -12.37 -25.36
CA LYS A 191 9.17 -11.13 -25.79
C LYS A 191 8.02 -11.50 -26.73
N LEU A 192 6.80 -11.40 -26.22
CA LEU A 192 5.58 -11.71 -26.96
C LEU A 192 5.01 -10.45 -27.61
N PHE A 193 4.51 -10.58 -28.84
CA PHE A 193 3.57 -9.65 -29.43
C PHE A 193 2.16 -10.19 -29.21
N ILE A 194 1.37 -9.49 -28.38
CA ILE A 194 -0.01 -9.85 -28.05
C ILE A 194 -0.93 -8.88 -28.82
N PRO A 195 -1.68 -9.34 -29.84
CA PRO A 195 -2.65 -8.49 -30.53
C PRO A 195 -3.76 -7.98 -29.59
N SER A 196 -4.46 -6.89 -29.95
CA SER A 196 -5.66 -6.49 -29.22
C SER A 196 -6.73 -7.58 -29.27
N GLY A 197 -7.48 -7.77 -28.18
CA GLY A 197 -8.36 -8.92 -27.98
C GLY A 197 -7.64 -10.28 -27.84
N SER A 198 -6.30 -10.32 -27.84
CA SER A 198 -5.49 -11.50 -27.52
C SER A 198 -4.93 -11.42 -26.09
N ILE A 199 -4.62 -12.58 -25.52
CA ILE A 199 -4.71 -12.75 -24.06
C ILE A 199 -3.77 -13.83 -23.52
N LEU A 200 -3.49 -13.75 -22.21
CA LEU A 200 -2.50 -14.54 -21.51
C LEU A 200 -3.09 -15.17 -20.23
N ASP A 201 -3.11 -16.50 -20.16
CA ASP A 201 -3.39 -17.30 -18.96
C ASP A 201 -2.04 -17.72 -18.37
N ILE A 202 -1.81 -17.43 -17.09
CA ILE A 202 -0.58 -17.80 -16.37
C ILE A 202 -0.97 -18.79 -15.27
N GLN A 203 -0.81 -20.07 -15.58
CA GLN A 203 -1.15 -21.14 -14.66
C GLN A 203 -0.23 -21.17 -13.44
N SER A 204 -0.75 -21.68 -12.31
CA SER A 204 -0.05 -21.71 -11.03
C SER A 204 1.30 -22.41 -11.12
N VAL A 205 2.37 -21.66 -10.85
CA VAL A 205 3.77 -22.15 -10.86
C VAL A 205 3.95 -23.35 -9.93
N ILE A 206 3.18 -23.42 -8.85
CA ILE A 206 3.22 -24.44 -7.80
C ILE A 206 2.81 -25.83 -8.32
N ASN A 207 1.86 -25.91 -9.25
CA ASN A 207 1.31 -27.17 -9.76
C ASN A 207 2.00 -27.70 -11.03
N THR A 208 3.10 -27.06 -11.48
CA THR A 208 3.87 -27.54 -12.63
C THR A 208 4.77 -28.72 -12.22
N THR A 209 4.79 -29.78 -13.02
CA THR A 209 5.54 -31.03 -12.77
C THR A 209 7.07 -30.89 -12.90
N HIS A 210 7.59 -29.67 -12.95
CA HIS A 210 8.98 -29.34 -13.30
C HIS A 210 9.56 -28.22 -12.41
N ASN A 211 9.85 -28.54 -11.15
CA ASN A 211 10.69 -27.73 -10.23
C ASN A 211 10.37 -26.22 -10.20
N GLY A 212 9.10 -25.83 -10.24
CA GLY A 212 8.69 -24.42 -10.20
C GLY A 212 9.08 -23.70 -8.92
N GLY A 213 9.40 -22.41 -9.03
CA GLY A 213 9.60 -21.49 -7.90
C GLY A 213 8.29 -20.84 -7.43
N CYS A 214 8.38 -19.89 -6.51
CA CYS A 214 7.21 -19.23 -5.91
C CYS A 214 6.63 -18.04 -6.70
N ARG A 215 7.41 -17.33 -7.53
CA ARG A 215 6.98 -16.05 -8.14
C ARG A 215 7.31 -15.93 -9.62
N CYS A 216 6.35 -15.47 -10.42
CA CYS A 216 6.54 -15.06 -11.82
C CYS A 216 6.30 -13.55 -11.96
N TYR A 217 6.87 -12.95 -13.02
CA TYR A 217 6.72 -11.52 -13.33
C TYR A 217 6.21 -11.35 -14.76
N LEU A 218 5.07 -10.69 -14.93
CA LEU A 218 4.58 -10.21 -16.22
C LEU A 218 5.09 -8.77 -16.43
N VAL A 219 5.80 -8.52 -17.53
CA VAL A 219 6.33 -7.20 -17.88
C VAL A 219 5.72 -6.74 -19.19
N ILE A 220 5.03 -5.60 -19.16
CA ILE A 220 4.38 -5.00 -20.32
C ILE A 220 5.21 -3.82 -20.81
N LEU A 221 5.36 -3.67 -22.13
CA LEU A 221 6.14 -2.59 -22.74
C LEU A 221 5.58 -1.21 -22.36
N GLY A 222 6.44 -0.32 -21.86
CA GLY A 222 6.04 1.00 -21.35
C GLY A 222 5.38 0.98 -19.96
N GLY A 223 4.98 -0.18 -19.45
CA GLY A 223 4.40 -0.36 -18.12
C GLY A 223 2.94 0.10 -18.00
N ILE A 224 2.45 0.08 -16.75
CA ILE A 224 1.13 0.56 -16.37
C ILE A 224 1.23 2.07 -16.10
N ILE A 225 0.45 2.90 -16.82
CA ILE A 225 0.50 4.36 -16.63
C ILE A 225 -0.15 4.75 -15.31
N ASP A 226 -1.44 4.46 -15.18
CA ASP A 226 -2.36 5.27 -14.36
C ASP A 226 -2.44 4.83 -12.90
N VAL A 227 -1.43 4.07 -12.45
CA VAL A 227 -1.23 3.76 -11.04
C VAL A 227 -0.45 4.90 -10.35
N PRO A 228 -0.94 5.40 -9.20
CA PRO A 228 -0.34 6.55 -8.52
C PRO A 228 1.07 6.24 -8.03
N ILE A 229 1.96 7.23 -8.13
CA ILE A 229 3.30 7.18 -7.55
C ILE A 229 3.18 7.53 -6.07
N TYR A 230 3.48 6.58 -5.19
CA TYR A 230 3.46 6.75 -3.74
C TYR A 230 4.89 6.73 -3.20
N LEU A 231 5.29 7.76 -2.44
CA LEU A 231 6.65 7.92 -1.91
C LEU A 231 7.76 7.71 -2.98
N ASN A 232 7.57 8.31 -4.16
CA ASN A 232 8.43 8.15 -5.36
C ASN A 232 8.50 6.71 -5.95
N SER A 233 7.65 5.78 -5.52
CA SER A 233 7.57 4.40 -6.01
C SER A 233 6.23 4.08 -6.68
N LYS A 234 6.21 3.04 -7.53
CA LYS A 234 4.99 2.38 -8.02
C LYS A 234 4.78 0.98 -7.41
N SER A 235 5.58 0.57 -6.43
CA SER A 235 5.40 -0.70 -5.75
C SER A 235 4.17 -0.68 -4.84
N THR A 236 3.33 -1.70 -4.93
CA THR A 236 2.31 -2.02 -3.93
C THR A 236 2.99 -2.37 -2.60
N PHE A 237 2.47 -1.87 -1.48
CA PHE A 237 2.77 -2.34 -0.13
C PHE A 237 1.47 -2.73 0.56
N ILE A 238 1.17 -4.03 0.57
CA ILE A 238 -0.18 -4.54 0.84
C ILE A 238 -0.60 -4.26 2.29
N SER A 239 0.32 -4.44 3.25
CA SER A 239 0.10 -4.16 4.68
C SER A 239 -0.27 -2.70 4.98
N CYS A 240 -0.13 -1.80 4.02
CA CYS A 240 -0.33 -0.36 4.18
C CYS A 240 -1.38 0.21 3.21
N ASN A 241 -2.00 -0.63 2.38
CA ASN A 241 -2.92 -0.24 1.31
C ASN A 241 -2.39 0.93 0.46
N ALA A 242 -1.11 0.88 0.09
CA ALA A 242 -0.41 1.98 -0.56
C ALA A 242 0.35 1.56 -1.83
N GLY A 243 0.41 2.46 -2.82
CA GLY A 243 1.09 2.25 -4.10
C GLY A 243 0.33 1.34 -5.09
N ASP A 244 0.74 1.40 -6.37
CA ASP A 244 0.17 0.61 -7.48
C ASP A 244 -1.37 0.67 -7.58
N HIS A 245 -2.03 -0.43 -7.98
CA HIS A 245 -3.48 -0.51 -8.12
C HIS A 245 -4.17 -0.65 -6.75
N GLN A 246 -4.67 0.47 -6.23
CA GLN A 246 -5.43 0.54 -4.97
C GLN A 246 -4.68 0.00 -3.72
N GLY A 247 -3.35 -0.13 -3.77
CA GLY A 247 -2.57 -0.59 -2.61
C GLY A 247 -2.69 -2.08 -2.26
N ARG A 248 -3.34 -2.88 -3.11
CA ARG A 248 -3.72 -4.27 -2.81
C ARG A 248 -3.29 -5.25 -3.91
N ALA A 249 -3.43 -6.54 -3.64
CA ALA A 249 -3.40 -7.56 -4.69
C ALA A 249 -4.55 -7.36 -5.70
N LEU A 250 -4.31 -7.76 -6.95
CA LEU A 250 -5.32 -7.72 -8.02
C LEU A 250 -6.44 -8.74 -7.76
N ILE A 251 -7.66 -8.40 -8.19
CA ILE A 251 -8.86 -9.24 -8.09
C ILE A 251 -9.55 -9.38 -9.45
N SER A 252 -10.44 -10.36 -9.58
CA SER A 252 -11.23 -10.55 -10.79
C SER A 252 -12.07 -9.30 -11.10
N GLY A 253 -11.90 -8.75 -12.30
CA GLY A 253 -12.57 -7.52 -12.76
C GLY A 253 -11.68 -6.26 -12.74
N ASP A 254 -10.45 -6.32 -12.22
CA ASP A 254 -9.51 -5.19 -12.30
C ASP A 254 -9.08 -4.90 -13.76
N LEU A 255 -9.04 -3.61 -14.10
CA LEU A 255 -8.59 -3.09 -15.40
C LEU A 255 -7.36 -2.20 -15.22
N LEU A 256 -6.24 -2.55 -15.85
CA LEU A 256 -4.94 -1.88 -15.70
C LEU A 256 -4.55 -1.15 -17.00
N PRO A 257 -4.58 0.20 -17.05
CA PRO A 257 -4.31 0.97 -18.27
C PRO A 257 -2.81 1.01 -18.63
N LEU A 258 -2.51 0.68 -19.89
CA LEU A 258 -1.17 0.46 -20.42
C LEU A 258 -0.59 1.67 -21.17
N PHE A 259 0.73 1.77 -21.25
CA PHE A 259 1.41 2.88 -21.94
C PHE A 259 1.34 2.77 -23.47
N ASN A 260 0.49 3.59 -24.08
CA ASN A 260 0.24 3.58 -25.52
C ASN A 260 1.05 4.68 -26.24
N ASN A 261 2.24 4.34 -26.73
CA ASN A 261 3.17 5.32 -27.31
C ASN A 261 2.98 5.50 -28.82
N ASN A 262 1.99 6.32 -29.21
CA ASN A 262 1.66 6.60 -30.62
C ASN A 262 2.83 7.16 -31.46
N ASN A 263 3.95 7.56 -30.83
CA ASN A 263 5.08 8.22 -31.47
C ASN A 263 6.35 7.35 -31.59
N THR A 264 6.35 6.07 -31.17
CA THR A 264 7.55 5.18 -31.29
C THR A 264 7.24 3.78 -31.81
N LEU A 265 6.24 3.66 -32.68
CA LEU A 265 6.22 2.57 -33.65
C LEU A 265 6.89 3.08 -34.92
N ASP A 266 8.20 2.85 -35.04
CA ASP A 266 8.85 2.75 -36.35
C ASP A 266 8.26 1.53 -37.06
N VAL A 267 7.09 1.73 -37.68
CA VAL A 267 6.53 0.80 -38.64
C VAL A 267 7.40 0.93 -39.89
N ASP A 268 8.38 0.04 -40.02
CA ASP A 268 9.05 -0.21 -41.29
C ASP A 268 7.98 -0.35 -42.37
N ASN A 269 7.92 0.59 -43.31
CA ASN A 269 6.88 0.67 -44.35
C ASN A 269 6.96 -0.47 -45.39
N ASN A 270 7.74 -1.52 -45.11
CA ASN A 270 7.93 -2.70 -45.93
C ASN A 270 7.00 -3.82 -45.46
N ASN A 271 5.90 -3.98 -46.19
CA ASN A 271 4.83 -4.97 -46.01
C ASN A 271 5.28 -6.40 -45.62
N HIS A 272 5.43 -6.68 -44.33
CA HIS A 272 5.18 -8.02 -43.75
C HIS A 272 4.81 -7.94 -42.27
N PHE A 273 3.50 -8.01 -41.96
CA PHE A 273 3.03 -8.39 -40.63
C PHE A 273 3.38 -9.86 -40.38
N GLU A 274 4.59 -10.12 -39.91
CA GLU A 274 5.01 -11.46 -39.48
C GLU A 274 4.08 -12.00 -38.39
N LYS A 275 3.40 -13.11 -38.67
CA LYS A 275 2.46 -13.81 -37.77
C LYS A 275 3.12 -14.44 -36.53
N ASN A 276 4.40 -14.17 -36.27
CA ASN A 276 5.15 -14.71 -35.14
C ASN A 276 4.81 -13.94 -33.86
N ILE A 277 3.96 -14.55 -33.02
CA ILE A 277 3.62 -14.09 -31.67
C ILE A 277 4.88 -13.97 -30.80
N ILE A 278 5.85 -14.87 -30.99
CA ILE A 278 7.15 -14.82 -30.32
C ILE A 278 8.09 -13.94 -31.15
N LYS A 279 8.54 -12.81 -30.58
CA LYS A 279 9.51 -11.89 -31.22
C LYS A 279 10.95 -12.05 -30.73
N PHE A 280 11.15 -12.61 -29.54
CA PHE A 280 12.46 -13.01 -29.00
C PHE A 280 12.25 -14.04 -27.88
N VAL A 281 13.23 -14.91 -27.64
CA VAL A 281 13.26 -15.80 -26.46
C VAL A 281 14.67 -15.76 -25.88
N ILE A 282 14.81 -15.55 -24.56
CA ILE A 282 16.12 -15.67 -23.90
C ILE A 282 16.57 -17.15 -23.99
N PRO A 283 17.78 -17.44 -24.49
CA PRO A 283 18.28 -18.82 -24.63
C PRO A 283 18.17 -19.65 -23.34
N ASN A 284 17.77 -20.92 -23.45
CA ASN A 284 17.44 -21.81 -22.33
C ASN A 284 18.58 -22.07 -21.33
N ASP A 285 19.82 -21.76 -21.70
CA ASP A 285 21.04 -21.86 -20.88
C ASP A 285 21.40 -20.54 -20.15
N MET A 286 20.69 -19.45 -20.47
CA MET A 286 20.67 -18.17 -19.75
C MET A 286 19.43 -18.01 -18.85
N ILE A 287 18.42 -18.89 -18.98
CA ILE A 287 17.27 -18.92 -18.06
C ILE A 287 17.72 -19.48 -16.70
N LEU A 288 17.29 -18.82 -15.62
CA LEU A 288 17.46 -19.32 -14.25
C LEU A 288 16.61 -20.58 -14.04
N LYS A 289 17.24 -21.65 -13.56
CA LYS A 289 16.57 -22.90 -13.19
C LYS A 289 16.36 -22.91 -11.68
N PHE A 290 15.13 -23.18 -11.27
CA PHE A 290 14.78 -23.29 -9.86
C PHE A 290 14.92 -24.73 -9.36
N THR A 291 15.00 -24.86 -8.03
CA THR A 291 15.30 -26.09 -7.29
C THR A 291 14.47 -26.09 -6.02
N THR A 292 14.24 -27.25 -5.39
CA THR A 292 13.64 -27.31 -4.04
C THR A 292 14.69 -27.29 -2.93
N ASN A 293 15.98 -27.34 -3.27
CA ASN A 293 17.10 -27.37 -2.33
C ASN A 293 18.05 -26.23 -2.69
N TRP A 294 18.07 -25.15 -1.91
CA TRP A 294 18.72 -23.89 -2.25
C TRP A 294 20.02 -23.67 -1.46
N GLU A 295 21.14 -23.49 -2.17
CA GLU A 295 22.34 -22.85 -1.59
C GLU A 295 22.20 -21.33 -1.68
N ILE A 296 22.24 -20.66 -0.52
CA ILE A 296 22.06 -19.20 -0.40
C ILE A 296 23.29 -18.59 0.29
N GLN A 297 23.96 -17.67 -0.38
CA GLN A 297 25.18 -17.03 0.11
C GLN A 297 24.88 -15.94 1.13
N VAL A 298 25.56 -16.01 2.27
CA VAL A 298 25.43 -15.06 3.39
C VAL A 298 26.77 -14.47 3.78
N LEU A 299 26.74 -13.25 4.33
CA LEU A 299 27.85 -12.63 5.03
C LEU A 299 27.62 -12.75 6.54
N LEU A 300 28.71 -12.83 7.30
CA LEU A 300 28.66 -12.79 8.75
C LEU A 300 28.22 -11.39 9.21
N GLY A 301 27.29 -11.32 10.15
CA GLY A 301 26.87 -10.07 10.78
C GLY A 301 25.43 -9.65 10.54
N PRO A 302 24.97 -8.57 11.22
CA PRO A 302 25.75 -7.77 12.17
C PRO A 302 26.17 -8.48 13.46
N HIS A 303 25.37 -9.41 13.98
CA HIS A 303 25.54 -10.06 15.29
C HIS A 303 26.20 -11.45 15.21
N GLY A 304 27.05 -11.67 14.19
CA GLY A 304 27.64 -12.98 13.89
C GLY A 304 28.86 -13.37 14.74
N ASN A 305 29.27 -12.51 15.66
CA ASN A 305 30.53 -12.65 16.39
C ASN A 305 30.38 -13.42 17.72
N SER A 306 31.53 -13.73 18.33
CA SER A 306 31.67 -14.50 19.57
C SER A 306 31.16 -13.79 20.84
N ASP A 307 30.70 -12.55 20.72
CA ASP A 307 30.04 -11.72 21.72
C ASP A 307 28.55 -12.10 21.88
N TYR A 308 27.85 -12.34 20.76
CA TYR A 308 26.46 -12.80 20.77
C TYR A 308 26.33 -14.33 20.64
N ILE A 309 27.22 -14.98 19.89
CA ILE A 309 27.10 -16.38 19.45
C ILE A 309 28.19 -17.29 20.03
N ASP A 310 27.86 -18.55 20.23
CA ASP A 310 28.83 -19.60 20.55
C ASP A 310 29.53 -20.19 19.32
N ASN A 311 30.70 -19.64 18.96
CA ASN A 311 31.48 -20.03 17.78
C ASN A 311 31.81 -21.53 17.70
N GLU A 312 32.01 -22.23 18.83
CA GLU A 312 32.30 -23.68 18.80
C GLU A 312 31.14 -24.49 18.19
N LYS A 313 29.90 -23.99 18.32
CA LYS A 313 28.67 -24.58 17.80
C LYS A 313 28.28 -24.10 16.41
N SER A 314 28.97 -23.12 15.83
CA SER A 314 28.69 -22.57 14.49
C SER A 314 29.52 -23.21 13.36
N ASN A 315 30.37 -24.18 13.70
CA ASN A 315 31.31 -24.85 12.80
C ASN A 315 30.66 -25.61 11.62
N GLY A 316 30.55 -24.94 10.47
CA GLY A 316 30.38 -25.55 9.15
C GLY A 316 28.97 -26.06 8.83
N PHE A 317 28.26 -25.32 7.97
CA PHE A 317 26.90 -25.59 7.48
C PHE A 317 25.80 -25.48 8.55
N ILE A 318 25.06 -24.36 8.53
CA ILE A 318 23.86 -24.14 9.35
C ILE A 318 22.72 -25.00 8.80
N LYS A 319 22.68 -26.27 9.21
CA LYS A 319 21.76 -27.27 8.67
C LYS A 319 20.53 -27.47 9.56
N TYR A 320 19.69 -26.43 9.64
CA TYR A 320 18.30 -26.44 10.13
C TYR A 320 18.01 -27.34 11.36
N LYS A 321 18.81 -27.18 12.42
CA LYS A 321 18.44 -27.46 13.81
C LYS A 321 19.44 -26.76 14.72
N MET A 322 19.07 -25.58 15.22
CA MET A 322 19.81 -24.87 16.25
C MET A 322 18.89 -24.73 17.46
N GLU A 323 19.35 -25.28 18.58
CA GLU A 323 18.65 -25.25 19.87
C GLU A 323 19.10 -24.00 20.66
N SER A 324 18.37 -23.65 21.72
CA SER A 324 18.53 -22.41 22.50
C SER A 324 19.91 -22.19 23.13
N SER A 325 20.83 -23.16 23.05
CA SER A 325 22.23 -23.04 23.49
C SER A 325 23.18 -22.34 22.49
N PHE A 326 22.65 -21.76 21.41
CA PHE A 326 23.43 -21.06 20.37
C PHE A 326 23.93 -19.65 20.80
N PHE A 327 23.23 -19.00 21.73
CA PHE A 327 23.55 -17.66 22.24
C PHE A 327 24.26 -17.72 23.60
N LYS A 328 25.16 -16.76 23.86
CA LYS A 328 26.06 -16.79 25.04
C LYS A 328 25.58 -16.05 26.28
N LEU A 329 24.71 -15.07 26.13
CA LEU A 329 24.41 -14.06 27.16
C LEU A 329 22.89 -13.82 27.26
N ASP A 330 22.40 -13.41 28.42
CA ASP A 330 21.10 -12.73 28.56
C ASP A 330 21.11 -11.36 27.86
N GLY A 331 19.95 -10.94 27.35
CA GLY A 331 19.75 -9.65 26.65
C GLY A 331 19.53 -8.42 27.55
N GLY A 332 19.75 -8.52 28.86
CA GLY A 332 19.72 -7.39 29.81
C GLY A 332 18.49 -6.48 29.71
N GLU A 333 18.73 -5.16 29.63
CA GLU A 333 17.69 -4.13 29.45
C GLU A 333 16.97 -4.19 28.08
N GLY A 334 17.46 -4.97 27.10
CA GLY A 334 16.77 -5.24 25.83
C GLY A 334 15.71 -6.34 25.92
N GLY A 335 15.87 -7.28 26.86
CA GLY A 335 14.92 -8.36 27.12
C GLY A 335 15.60 -9.60 27.73
N SER A 336 14.81 -10.45 28.40
CA SER A 336 15.35 -11.60 29.14
C SER A 336 15.69 -12.83 28.29
N HIS A 337 15.38 -12.84 26.98
CA HIS A 337 15.81 -13.93 26.10
C HIS A 337 17.26 -13.72 25.63
N PRO A 338 18.09 -14.78 25.49
CA PRO A 338 19.45 -14.64 24.96
C PRO A 338 19.58 -14.09 23.53
N SER A 339 18.49 -14.12 22.75
CA SER A 339 18.43 -13.49 21.42
C SER A 339 17.91 -12.05 21.45
N ASN A 340 17.52 -11.51 22.61
CA ASN A 340 17.13 -10.11 22.73
C ASN A 340 18.35 -9.19 22.78
N ILE A 341 18.19 -8.04 22.14
CA ILE A 341 19.10 -6.90 22.19
C ILE A 341 18.26 -5.62 22.31
N HIS A 342 18.90 -4.50 22.59
CA HIS A 342 18.29 -3.20 22.31
C HIS A 342 17.90 -3.12 20.83
N ASP A 343 16.69 -2.67 20.55
CA ASP A 343 16.15 -2.58 19.20
C ASP A 343 17.09 -1.77 18.29
N CYS A 344 17.60 -2.47 17.27
CA CYS A 344 18.63 -2.01 16.33
C CYS A 344 18.08 -1.94 14.90
N GLY A 345 18.82 -1.34 13.98
CA GLY A 345 18.49 -1.42 12.54
C GLY A 345 18.83 -2.79 11.93
N HIS A 346 17.94 -3.30 11.09
CA HIS A 346 18.09 -4.55 10.36
C HIS A 346 18.41 -4.31 8.88
N ALA A 347 19.45 -4.97 8.36
CA ALA A 347 19.67 -5.05 6.92
C ALA A 347 18.64 -5.93 6.22
N LEU A 348 18.28 -5.58 4.99
CA LEU A 348 17.46 -6.41 4.11
C LEU A 348 18.20 -7.73 3.82
N GLY A 349 17.55 -8.86 4.06
CA GLY A 349 18.17 -10.18 4.02
C GLY A 349 18.85 -10.64 5.31
N SER A 350 18.75 -9.89 6.41
CA SER A 350 19.14 -10.39 7.74
C SER A 350 18.34 -11.62 8.13
N ILE A 351 19.03 -12.60 8.71
CA ILE A 351 18.43 -13.76 9.38
C ILE A 351 18.26 -13.39 10.85
N ASN A 352 17.04 -13.03 11.24
CA ASN A 352 16.67 -12.51 12.55
C ASN A 352 16.15 -13.64 13.46
N PHE A 353 16.65 -13.75 14.69
CA PHE A 353 16.26 -14.79 15.64
C PHE A 353 15.23 -14.28 16.67
N THR A 354 13.95 -14.37 16.30
CA THR A 354 12.80 -13.99 17.13
C THR A 354 12.55 -15.05 18.20
N GLY A 355 13.39 -15.05 19.24
CA GLY A 355 13.56 -16.20 20.14
C GLY A 355 14.48 -17.26 19.51
N ASP A 356 14.14 -18.53 19.70
CA ASP A 356 14.86 -19.66 19.09
C ASP A 356 14.56 -19.86 17.59
N MET A 357 13.58 -19.14 17.02
CA MET A 357 13.13 -19.32 15.64
C MET A 357 13.74 -18.25 14.71
N PRO A 358 14.53 -18.64 13.69
CA PRO A 358 15.05 -17.71 12.70
C PRO A 358 14.03 -17.37 11.60
N ILE A 359 13.92 -16.10 11.25
CA ILE A 359 13.15 -15.59 10.12
C ILE A 359 14.04 -14.79 9.16
N ILE A 360 13.72 -14.79 7.87
CA ILE A 360 14.44 -14.01 6.85
C ILE A 360 13.69 -12.70 6.62
N LEU A 361 14.35 -11.56 6.82
CA LEU A 361 13.74 -10.26 6.59
C LEU A 361 13.75 -9.91 5.09
N THR A 362 12.56 -9.85 4.47
CA THR A 362 12.37 -9.68 3.03
C THR A 362 12.13 -8.20 2.64
N VAL A 363 11.61 -7.91 1.44
CA VAL A 363 11.37 -6.53 0.96
C VAL A 363 10.30 -5.77 1.75
N GLU A 364 9.33 -6.49 2.33
CA GLU A 364 8.30 -5.97 3.25
C GLU A 364 8.66 -6.31 4.72
N GLY A 365 9.90 -6.71 4.98
CA GLY A 365 10.39 -7.09 6.31
C GLY A 365 10.62 -5.90 7.23
N LEU A 366 10.63 -6.14 8.54
CA LEU A 366 10.88 -5.13 9.56
C LEU A 366 12.27 -4.50 9.38
N THR A 367 12.33 -3.16 9.33
CA THR A 367 13.57 -2.39 9.22
C THR A 367 14.36 -2.33 10.52
N GLN A 368 13.74 -2.66 11.66
CA GLN A 368 14.30 -2.54 13.01
C GLN A 368 13.69 -3.60 13.96
N GLY A 369 14.41 -3.91 15.04
CA GLY A 369 13.91 -4.78 16.11
C GLY A 369 14.95 -5.24 17.13
N GLY A 370 14.49 -5.57 18.35
CA GLY A 370 15.29 -6.02 19.50
C GLY A 370 15.63 -7.51 19.47
N PHE A 371 16.12 -8.00 18.33
CA PHE A 371 16.53 -9.38 18.12
C PHE A 371 17.81 -9.49 17.31
N VAL A 372 18.71 -10.38 17.72
CA VAL A 372 19.99 -10.60 17.04
C VAL A 372 19.82 -11.09 15.61
N CYS A 373 20.71 -10.60 14.74
CA CYS A 373 20.82 -10.99 13.34
C CYS A 373 22.25 -11.51 13.06
N PRO A 374 22.51 -12.83 13.20
CA PRO A 374 23.81 -13.45 12.99
C PRO A 374 24.42 -13.34 11.58
N PHE A 375 23.56 -13.36 10.56
CA PHE A 375 23.98 -13.40 9.15
C PHE A 375 23.06 -12.51 8.30
N THR A 376 23.59 -11.98 7.20
CA THR A 376 22.82 -11.24 6.19
C THR A 376 23.07 -11.85 4.81
N ILE A 377 21.98 -12.22 4.12
CA ILE A 377 22.01 -12.72 2.73
C ILE A 377 22.54 -11.62 1.81
N ILE A 378 23.43 -11.99 0.88
CA ILE A 378 24.02 -11.01 -0.03
C ILE A 378 22.98 -10.51 -1.05
N SER A 379 23.04 -9.22 -1.41
CA SER A 379 22.11 -8.62 -2.38
C SER A 379 22.07 -9.33 -3.75
N SER A 380 23.12 -10.08 -4.08
CA SER A 380 23.23 -10.88 -5.31
C SER A 380 22.35 -12.15 -5.29
N ASP A 381 22.18 -12.78 -4.13
CA ASP A 381 21.44 -14.04 -3.98
C ASP A 381 19.98 -13.83 -3.53
N PHE A 382 19.62 -12.59 -3.20
CA PHE A 382 18.31 -12.25 -2.63
C PHE A 382 17.11 -12.61 -3.53
N TRP A 383 17.32 -12.73 -4.86
CA TRP A 383 16.28 -13.23 -5.79
C TRP A 383 15.86 -14.68 -5.48
N LYS A 384 16.73 -15.51 -4.89
CA LYS A 384 16.43 -16.89 -4.46
C LYS A 384 15.33 -16.88 -3.40
N ILE A 385 15.37 -15.92 -2.47
CA ILE A 385 14.34 -15.71 -1.43
C ILE A 385 12.97 -15.43 -2.04
N GLY A 386 12.94 -14.69 -3.17
CA GLY A 386 11.72 -14.47 -3.94
C GLY A 386 11.11 -15.75 -4.55
N GLN A 387 11.87 -16.84 -4.64
CA GLN A 387 11.44 -18.10 -5.27
C GLN A 387 11.22 -19.26 -4.29
N LEU A 388 11.58 -19.10 -3.01
CA LEU A 388 11.32 -20.09 -1.95
C LEU A 388 9.81 -20.35 -1.79
N LYS A 389 9.44 -21.62 -1.60
CA LYS A 389 8.08 -22.07 -1.26
C LYS A 389 8.09 -22.97 -0.03
N SER A 390 6.93 -23.15 0.61
CA SER A 390 6.79 -24.06 1.75
C SER A 390 7.18 -25.49 1.34
N GLY A 391 8.03 -26.14 2.15
CA GLY A 391 8.62 -27.46 1.88
C GLY A 391 9.98 -27.45 1.15
N ASP A 392 10.47 -26.31 0.66
CA ASP A 392 11.85 -26.19 0.17
C ASP A 392 12.86 -26.33 1.32
N THR A 393 14.07 -26.82 1.02
CA THR A 393 15.21 -26.83 1.94
C THR A 393 16.22 -25.75 1.58
N ILE A 394 16.87 -25.18 2.60
CA ILE A 394 17.82 -24.08 2.45
C ILE A 394 19.12 -24.44 3.16
N ILE A 395 20.26 -24.14 2.52
CA ILE A 395 21.59 -24.22 3.11
C ILE A 395 22.24 -22.84 2.99
N PHE A 396 22.46 -22.19 4.13
CA PHE A 396 23.21 -20.93 4.17
C PHE A 396 24.71 -21.21 4.04
N LYS A 397 25.30 -20.67 2.97
CA LYS A 397 26.75 -20.76 2.72
C LYS A 397 27.41 -19.43 3.07
N PRO A 398 28.21 -19.36 4.15
CA PRO A 398 28.93 -18.14 4.46
C PRO A 398 30.06 -17.88 3.45
N ILE A 399 30.25 -16.60 3.12
CA ILE A 399 31.30 -16.10 2.23
C ILE A 399 31.90 -14.80 2.80
N ILE A 400 32.93 -14.27 2.14
CA ILE A 400 33.55 -12.98 2.48
C ILE A 400 33.08 -11.84 1.56
N ILE A 401 33.18 -10.58 2.00
CA ILE A 401 32.71 -9.40 1.25
C ILE A 401 33.31 -9.30 -0.17
N ASN A 402 34.58 -9.69 -0.34
CA ASN A 402 35.25 -9.73 -1.65
C ASN A 402 34.63 -10.75 -2.62
N GLN A 403 33.98 -11.80 -2.12
CA GLN A 403 33.25 -12.78 -2.93
C GLN A 403 31.85 -12.24 -3.27
N ALA A 404 31.15 -11.63 -2.31
CA ALA A 404 29.86 -10.98 -2.53
C ALA A 404 29.94 -9.87 -3.61
N LEU A 405 30.96 -9.01 -3.53
CA LEU A 405 31.19 -7.95 -4.51
C LEU A 405 31.55 -8.49 -5.91
N LYS A 406 32.22 -9.64 -6.00
CA LYS A 406 32.44 -10.34 -7.29
C LYS A 406 31.13 -10.88 -7.85
N HIS A 407 30.27 -11.47 -7.01
CA HIS A 407 28.96 -11.98 -7.41
C HIS A 407 28.03 -10.85 -7.90
N LYS A 408 27.95 -9.75 -7.16
CA LYS A 408 27.20 -8.53 -7.54
C LYS A 408 27.65 -7.96 -8.88
N LYS A 409 28.97 -7.89 -9.12
CA LYS A 409 29.53 -7.50 -10.44
C LYS A 409 29.14 -8.49 -11.54
N LEU A 410 29.13 -9.79 -11.27
CA LEU A 410 28.78 -10.82 -12.24
C LEU A 410 27.30 -10.75 -12.65
N ILE A 411 26.39 -10.54 -11.70
CA ILE A 411 24.96 -10.31 -12.00
C ILE A 411 24.78 -9.01 -12.79
N ASN A 412 25.47 -7.93 -12.43
CA ASN A 412 25.42 -6.69 -13.22
C ASN A 412 25.96 -6.89 -14.65
N HIS A 413 27.00 -7.71 -14.86
CA HIS A 413 27.46 -8.07 -16.20
C HIS A 413 26.43 -8.92 -16.96
N TYR A 414 25.75 -9.86 -16.29
CA TYR A 414 24.66 -10.65 -16.88
C TYR A 414 23.48 -9.76 -17.32
N LEU A 415 22.97 -8.89 -16.43
CA LEU A 415 21.86 -7.99 -16.73
C LEU A 415 22.20 -7.02 -17.89
N ASN A 416 23.43 -6.48 -17.92
CA ASN A 416 23.91 -5.66 -19.03
C ASN A 416 24.08 -6.45 -20.35
N TYR A 417 24.36 -7.76 -20.29
CA TYR A 417 24.44 -8.62 -21.46
C TYR A 417 23.06 -9.00 -22.00
N ILE A 418 22.09 -9.32 -21.12
CA ILE A 418 20.69 -9.51 -21.49
C ILE A 418 20.11 -8.24 -22.11
N LYS A 419 20.38 -7.06 -21.52
CA LYS A 419 19.98 -5.78 -22.11
C LYS A 419 20.52 -5.63 -23.54
N LYS A 420 21.81 -5.87 -23.77
CA LYS A 420 22.40 -5.82 -25.12
C LYS A 420 21.81 -6.84 -26.10
N LEU A 421 21.44 -8.04 -25.65
CA LEU A 421 20.74 -9.02 -26.49
C LEU A 421 19.33 -8.57 -26.88
N LEU A 422 18.64 -7.84 -26.01
CA LEU A 422 17.32 -7.26 -26.29
C LEU A 422 17.39 -6.01 -27.18
N ASP A 423 18.46 -5.23 -27.06
CA ASP A 423 18.71 -4.01 -27.86
C ASP A 423 19.17 -4.34 -29.31
N TYR A 424 19.88 -5.46 -29.53
CA TYR A 424 20.42 -5.86 -30.84
C TYR A 424 19.91 -7.24 -31.29
N SER A 425 18.68 -7.29 -31.80
CA SER A 425 17.96 -8.52 -32.19
C SER A 425 18.58 -9.34 -33.34
N SER A 426 19.61 -8.83 -34.04
CA SER A 426 20.11 -9.37 -35.31
C SER A 426 21.62 -9.62 -35.37
N LEU A 427 22.37 -9.40 -34.28
CA LEU A 427 23.84 -9.50 -34.27
C LEU A 427 24.37 -10.66 -33.42
N ASN A 428 25.41 -11.34 -33.93
CA ASN A 428 26.19 -12.32 -33.20
C ASN A 428 27.04 -11.64 -32.10
N ILE A 429 26.41 -11.19 -31.00
CA ILE A 429 27.12 -10.67 -29.83
C ILE A 429 27.93 -11.83 -29.22
N PRO A 430 29.27 -11.80 -29.23
CA PRO A 430 30.08 -12.92 -28.75
C PRO A 430 29.79 -13.18 -27.28
N LYS A 431 29.30 -14.39 -26.98
CA LYS A 431 28.99 -14.83 -25.62
C LYS A 431 30.24 -14.68 -24.76
N PRO A 432 30.23 -13.89 -23.65
CA PRO A 432 31.42 -13.71 -22.84
C PRO A 432 31.85 -15.07 -22.27
N LYS A 433 33.16 -15.35 -22.26
CA LYS A 433 33.77 -16.68 -22.04
C LYS A 433 33.38 -17.38 -20.72
N HIS A 434 32.70 -16.69 -19.82
CA HIS A 434 32.24 -17.20 -18.52
C HIS A 434 30.76 -17.65 -18.53
N PHE A 435 29.94 -17.35 -19.55
CA PHE A 435 28.50 -17.66 -19.54
C PHE A 435 28.11 -18.97 -20.24
N ASN A 436 28.89 -20.04 -20.10
CA ASN A 436 28.60 -21.30 -20.80
C ASN A 436 27.38 -22.06 -20.24
N ASN A 437 27.00 -21.83 -18.98
CA ASN A 437 25.70 -22.19 -18.39
C ASN A 437 25.51 -21.30 -17.16
N ILE A 438 24.47 -20.45 -17.15
CA ILE A 438 24.32 -19.46 -16.07
C ILE A 438 24.07 -20.11 -14.71
N ASN A 439 23.39 -21.25 -14.69
CA ASN A 439 23.06 -21.99 -13.48
C ASN A 439 24.34 -22.59 -12.85
N ASN A 440 25.33 -22.97 -13.67
CA ASN A 440 26.63 -23.38 -13.17
C ASN A 440 27.50 -22.23 -12.66
N LEU A 441 27.09 -20.96 -12.85
CA LEU A 441 27.75 -19.78 -12.26
C LEU A 441 27.03 -19.26 -11.00
N LEU A 442 25.70 -19.37 -10.94
CA LEU A 442 24.87 -18.88 -9.82
C LEU A 442 24.58 -19.96 -8.76
N LEU A 443 24.78 -21.24 -9.08
CA LEU A 443 24.69 -22.37 -8.15
C LEU A 443 26.00 -23.15 -7.97
N TYR A 444 27.06 -22.95 -8.79
CA TYR A 444 28.30 -23.74 -8.68
C TYR A 444 29.59 -22.90 -8.62
N ASN A 445 30.48 -23.31 -7.70
CA ASN A 445 31.58 -22.50 -7.18
C ASN A 445 32.89 -22.62 -8.00
N HIS A 446 32.83 -22.81 -9.32
CA HIS A 446 33.95 -23.37 -10.11
C HIS A 446 34.37 -22.60 -11.38
N TYR A 447 34.15 -21.28 -11.43
CA TYR A 447 34.79 -20.40 -12.44
C TYR A 447 35.96 -19.54 -11.93
N TYR A 448 36.24 -19.59 -10.64
CA TYR A 448 37.57 -19.31 -10.09
C TYR A 448 38.03 -20.53 -9.31
N SER A 449 39.25 -21.00 -9.58
CA SER A 449 39.96 -21.87 -8.65
C SER A 449 40.37 -21.02 -7.44
N TYR A 450 39.55 -21.07 -6.39
CA TYR A 450 39.84 -20.42 -5.11
C TYR A 450 41.07 -21.07 -4.47
N LYS A 451 42.25 -20.59 -4.84
CA LYS A 451 43.47 -20.84 -4.07
C LYS A 451 43.38 -20.08 -2.74
N ASN A 452 43.01 -20.80 -1.70
CA ASN A 452 43.39 -20.54 -0.32
C ASN A 452 42.75 -19.30 0.35
N GLU A 453 41.47 -19.04 0.07
CA GLU A 453 40.59 -18.22 0.94
C GLU A 453 39.32 -19.01 1.28
N GLU A 454 39.47 -20.04 2.13
CA GLU A 454 38.34 -20.72 2.76
C GLU A 454 37.73 -19.82 3.85
N PHE A 455 36.41 -19.87 4.02
CA PHE A 455 35.74 -19.12 5.07
C PHE A 455 35.97 -19.83 6.43
N ASN A 456 36.96 -19.36 7.19
CA ASN A 456 37.09 -19.68 8.61
C ASN A 456 36.36 -18.61 9.46
N ILE A 457 35.48 -19.04 10.36
CA ILE A 457 34.76 -18.20 11.33
C ILE A 457 35.72 -17.49 12.29
N GLU A 458 36.85 -18.11 12.64
CA GLU A 458 37.86 -17.51 13.53
C GLU A 458 38.59 -16.32 12.89
N ASN A 459 38.70 -16.30 11.56
CA ASN A 459 39.41 -15.28 10.79
C ASN A 459 38.47 -14.24 10.13
N ASN A 460 37.16 -14.36 10.30
CA ASN A 460 36.17 -13.44 9.73
C ASN A 460 35.29 -12.87 10.84
N SER A 461 35.26 -11.54 10.94
CA SER A 461 34.53 -10.80 11.97
C SER A 461 33.49 -9.90 11.32
N SER A 462 32.25 -9.89 11.84
CA SER A 462 31.28 -8.85 11.48
C SER A 462 31.66 -7.50 12.10
N LEU A 463 32.31 -7.49 13.27
CA LEU A 463 32.90 -6.30 13.87
C LEU A 463 34.13 -5.89 13.06
N LEU A 464 34.00 -4.81 12.28
CA LEU A 464 35.00 -4.26 11.38
C LEU A 464 35.98 -3.33 12.09
N LEU A 465 35.49 -2.59 13.08
CA LEU A 465 36.26 -1.65 13.89
C LEU A 465 35.60 -1.50 15.26
N GLU A 466 36.42 -1.48 16.31
CA GLU A 466 36.02 -1.13 17.67
C GLU A 466 37.01 -0.10 18.22
N TYR A 467 36.51 0.93 18.89
CA TYR A 467 37.32 1.80 19.75
C TYR A 467 36.47 2.48 20.82
N LYS A 468 37.14 3.00 21.85
CA LYS A 468 36.52 3.71 22.97
C LYS A 468 36.86 5.20 22.89
N HIS A 469 35.87 6.07 22.90
CA HIS A 469 36.03 7.53 22.76
C HIS A 469 35.16 8.30 23.76
N ASN A 470 35.81 9.09 24.62
CA ASN A 470 35.20 9.80 25.75
C ASN A 470 34.33 8.85 26.60
N ASP A 471 34.98 7.78 27.05
CA ASP A 471 34.45 6.59 27.73
C ASP A 471 33.32 5.78 27.07
N ILE A 472 32.80 6.22 25.93
CA ILE A 472 31.78 5.50 25.15
C ILE A 472 32.48 4.52 24.19
N LEU A 473 32.11 3.24 24.27
CA LEU A 473 32.47 2.23 23.26
C LEU A 473 31.75 2.53 21.94
N ILE A 474 32.42 2.34 20.81
CA ILE A 474 31.84 2.48 19.47
C ILE A 474 32.27 1.25 18.64
N GLN A 475 31.28 0.52 18.13
CA GLN A 475 31.45 -0.71 17.36
C GLN A 475 30.85 -0.53 15.95
N TYR A 476 31.63 -0.85 14.93
CA TYR A 476 31.21 -0.78 13.52
C TYR A 476 31.05 -2.19 12.99
N ARG A 477 29.82 -2.63 12.74
CA ARG A 477 29.46 -3.99 12.33
C ARG A 477 28.96 -4.05 10.89
N GLN A 478 29.50 -4.97 10.12
CA GLN A 478 29.05 -5.29 8.77
C GLN A 478 27.63 -5.87 8.81
N ALA A 479 26.71 -5.33 8.02
CA ALA A 479 25.35 -5.84 7.87
C ALA A 479 25.07 -6.16 6.39
N GLY A 480 25.58 -7.31 5.94
CA GLY A 480 25.53 -7.72 4.53
C GLY A 480 26.53 -7.00 3.63
N ASP A 481 26.18 -6.80 2.36
CA ASP A 481 27.03 -6.15 1.34
C ASP A 481 26.57 -4.72 0.97
N CYS A 482 25.59 -4.17 1.71
CA CYS A 482 24.93 -2.90 1.41
C CYS A 482 24.70 -1.97 2.63
N TYR A 483 25.01 -2.43 3.84
CA TYR A 483 24.72 -1.70 5.08
C TYR A 483 25.86 -1.80 6.09
N LEU A 484 25.97 -0.77 6.94
CA LEU A 484 26.89 -0.68 8.07
C LEU A 484 26.06 -0.34 9.32
N LEU A 485 26.13 -1.18 10.35
CA LEU A 485 25.54 -0.90 11.66
C LEU A 485 26.62 -0.26 12.54
N ILE A 486 26.36 0.92 13.08
CA ILE A 486 27.24 1.55 14.08
C ILE A 486 26.53 1.46 15.43
N GLU A 487 27.16 0.86 16.43
CA GLU A 487 26.63 0.71 17.78
C GLU A 487 27.44 1.55 18.77
N TYR A 488 26.75 2.11 19.77
CA TYR A 488 27.33 2.93 20.82
C TYR A 488 27.04 2.32 22.20
N GLY A 489 28.02 2.37 23.09
CA GLY A 489 27.96 1.70 24.40
C GLY A 489 28.24 0.19 24.29
N ASP A 490 28.13 -0.48 25.43
CA ASP A 490 28.07 -1.94 25.52
C ASP A 490 26.60 -2.37 25.44
N SER A 491 26.34 -3.51 24.77
CA SER A 491 25.12 -4.31 24.81
C SER A 491 24.46 -4.45 26.20
N LYS A 492 25.24 -4.38 27.29
CA LYS A 492 24.77 -4.46 28.68
C LYS A 492 24.78 -3.13 29.46
N SER A 493 25.08 -2.01 28.81
CA SER A 493 25.18 -0.69 29.46
C SER A 493 23.86 0.09 29.41
N THR A 494 23.40 0.58 30.57
CA THR A 494 22.15 1.35 30.71
C THR A 494 22.08 2.54 29.76
N ILE A 495 21.00 2.64 28.98
CA ILE A 495 20.91 3.56 27.84
C ILE A 495 20.93 5.02 28.28
N ASN A 496 22.01 5.71 27.95
CA ASN A 496 22.17 7.14 28.16
C ASN A 496 21.57 7.93 26.99
N LEU A 497 20.74 8.94 27.29
CA LEU A 497 20.14 9.85 26.29
C LEU A 497 21.19 10.56 25.42
N LEU A 498 22.42 10.74 25.93
CA LEU A 498 23.55 11.28 25.17
C LEU A 498 23.95 10.38 23.99
N LEU A 499 23.64 9.08 24.01
CA LEU A 499 23.87 8.18 22.86
C LEU A 499 22.83 8.44 21.77
N CYS A 500 21.54 8.53 22.13
CA CYS A 500 20.47 8.91 21.19
C CYS A 500 20.77 10.29 20.55
N LEU A 501 21.18 11.28 21.34
CA LEU A 501 21.55 12.60 20.84
C LEU A 501 22.82 12.59 19.97
N ARG A 502 23.81 11.73 20.28
CA ARG A 502 24.99 11.53 19.41
C ARG A 502 24.59 10.88 18.08
N ILE A 503 23.67 9.92 18.10
CA ILE A 503 23.09 9.31 16.88
C ILE A 503 22.34 10.37 16.07
N HIS A 504 21.57 11.26 16.71
CA HIS A 504 20.95 12.41 16.02
C HIS A 504 21.98 13.26 15.31
N GLN A 505 22.99 13.73 16.04
CA GLN A 505 24.00 14.65 15.52
C GLN A 505 24.84 14.00 14.42
N ILE A 506 25.04 12.69 14.46
CA ILE A 506 25.73 11.95 13.39
C ILE A 506 24.81 11.72 12.19
N GLN A 507 23.51 11.45 12.39
CA GLN A 507 22.54 11.36 11.30
C GLN A 507 22.31 12.73 10.63
N GLU A 508 22.31 13.82 11.40
CA GLU A 508 22.32 15.22 10.93
C GLU A 508 23.61 15.54 10.17
N TYR A 509 24.78 15.27 10.76
CA TYR A 509 26.09 15.59 10.18
C TYR A 509 26.45 14.71 8.99
N LEU A 510 25.82 13.53 8.86
CA LEU A 510 25.83 12.71 7.66
C LEU A 510 24.60 12.93 6.78
N GLY A 511 23.68 13.84 7.15
CA GLY A 511 22.47 14.20 6.41
C GLY A 511 21.53 13.06 6.06
N LEU A 512 21.56 11.99 6.85
CA LEU A 512 20.73 10.80 6.70
C LEU A 512 19.29 11.03 7.21
N MET A 513 18.83 12.28 7.11
CA MET A 513 17.48 12.73 7.37
C MET A 513 16.83 13.14 6.04
N THR A 514 15.58 12.76 5.84
CA THR A 514 14.83 13.08 4.62
C THR A 514 14.38 14.53 4.64
N ASP A 515 14.70 15.28 3.59
CA ASP A 515 14.13 16.60 3.35
C ASP A 515 12.64 16.44 3.01
N LEU A 516 11.80 16.78 3.99
CA LEU A 516 10.35 16.62 3.98
C LEU A 516 9.65 17.37 2.83
N LYS A 517 10.30 18.36 2.20
CA LYS A 517 9.76 19.12 1.07
C LYS A 517 10.12 18.54 -0.29
N THR A 518 11.12 17.68 -0.36
CA THR A 518 11.63 17.10 -1.62
C THR A 518 11.61 15.57 -1.66
N MET A 519 11.25 14.92 -0.55
CA MET A 519 11.23 13.46 -0.37
C MET A 519 12.54 12.79 -0.81
N LYS A 520 13.64 13.44 -0.43
CA LYS A 520 15.01 13.00 -0.68
C LYS A 520 15.79 13.10 0.61
N THR A 521 16.39 11.99 1.00
CA THR A 521 17.54 12.01 1.89
C THR A 521 18.64 12.87 1.30
N LYS A 522 19.39 13.51 2.19
CA LYS A 522 20.25 14.62 1.84
C LYS A 522 21.59 14.46 2.59
N PRO A 523 22.46 13.50 2.24
CA PRO A 523 23.44 12.91 3.15
C PRO A 523 24.97 13.13 2.89
N ILE A 524 25.57 14.19 3.44
CA ILE A 524 26.91 14.83 3.25
C ILE A 524 27.99 14.40 2.17
N LEU A 525 28.31 13.14 1.82
CA LEU A 525 29.56 12.81 1.07
C LEU A 525 29.51 12.74 -0.51
N HIS A 526 29.20 11.60 -1.17
CA HIS A 526 28.65 11.40 -2.55
C HIS A 526 28.47 9.88 -2.93
N GLY A 527 27.34 9.13 -3.18
CA GLY A 527 25.88 9.23 -3.50
C GLY A 527 24.72 8.64 -2.57
N LEU A 528 24.95 8.31 -1.27
CA LEU A 528 24.14 7.85 -0.08
C LEU A 528 22.60 7.81 -0.19
N ILE A 529 22.04 6.81 0.51
CA ILE A 529 20.65 6.41 0.37
C ILE A 529 19.81 6.76 1.61
N ASP A 530 20.11 6.21 2.80
CA ASP A 530 19.14 6.16 3.90
C ASP A 530 19.77 5.73 5.24
N SER A 531 19.05 5.87 6.35
CA SER A 531 19.43 5.24 7.63
C SER A 531 18.22 4.84 8.46
N ALA A 532 18.35 3.72 9.18
CA ALA A 532 17.43 3.31 10.24
C ALA A 532 18.08 3.60 11.61
N PRO A 533 17.90 4.80 12.18
CA PRO A 533 18.45 5.17 13.48
C PRO A 533 17.63 4.54 14.62
N ALA A 534 18.32 3.92 15.57
CA ALA A 534 17.74 3.10 16.63
C ALA A 534 18.28 3.49 18.02
N ILE A 535 17.92 2.73 19.06
CA ILE A 535 18.08 3.11 20.48
C ILE A 535 19.51 3.56 20.84
N HIS A 536 20.49 2.75 20.47
CA HIS A 536 21.92 2.97 20.71
C HIS A 536 22.77 2.69 19.46
N SER A 537 22.11 2.53 18.30
CA SER A 537 22.76 2.17 17.05
C SER A 537 22.17 2.91 15.84
N LEU A 538 22.98 3.06 14.80
CA LEU A 538 22.64 3.70 13.53
C LEU A 538 22.96 2.73 12.39
N LEU A 539 21.94 2.15 11.77
CA LEU A 539 22.12 1.38 10.54
C LEU A 539 22.14 2.36 9.36
N ILE A 540 23.28 2.46 8.68
CA ILE A 540 23.44 3.30 7.49
C ILE A 540 23.32 2.42 6.24
N ARG A 541 22.45 2.81 5.30
CA ARG A 541 22.28 2.23 3.96
C ARG A 541 22.87 3.18 2.92
N TYR A 542 23.90 2.78 2.18
CA TYR A 542 24.78 3.78 1.58
C TYR A 542 25.28 3.60 0.14
N ASP A 543 25.72 4.77 -0.36
CA ASP A 543 26.26 5.07 -1.69
C ASP A 543 27.15 6.37 -1.68
N PRO A 544 27.36 7.10 -0.53
CA PRO A 544 27.76 8.54 -0.11
C PRO A 544 27.06 10.01 -0.08
N ILE A 545 26.25 10.67 -0.98
CA ILE A 545 25.26 11.83 -0.83
C ILE A 545 25.74 13.28 -0.45
N HIS A 546 24.84 14.20 0.00
CA HIS A 546 25.07 15.61 0.45
C HIS A 546 23.87 16.19 1.28
N LEU A 547 24.02 16.90 2.45
CA LEU A 547 23.08 17.89 3.17
C LEU A 547 22.53 17.60 4.66
N SER A 548 21.37 18.17 5.18
CA SER A 548 20.68 18.04 6.56
C SER A 548 19.29 18.85 6.70
N GLN A 549 18.41 19.07 7.76
CA GLN A 549 18.10 18.74 9.23
C GLN A 549 16.56 19.01 9.69
N ASN A 550 16.11 19.21 10.99
CA ASN A 550 14.68 19.09 11.53
C ASN A 550 14.16 19.86 12.87
N ILE A 551 12.96 19.55 13.49
CA ILE A 551 12.21 20.32 14.61
C ILE A 551 11.47 19.49 15.79
N LYS A 552 10.27 19.88 16.39
CA LYS A 552 9.59 19.38 17.68
C LYS A 552 8.01 19.53 17.80
N LEU A 553 7.24 18.67 18.59
CA LEU A 553 5.73 18.63 18.76
C LEU A 553 5.07 18.39 20.21
N TYR A 554 3.77 17.95 20.32
CA TYR A 554 2.90 17.58 21.51
C TYR A 554 1.67 16.65 21.11
N LEU A 555 1.02 15.86 22.02
CA LEU A 555 -0.16 14.96 21.71
C LEU A 555 -1.22 14.70 22.84
N PRO A 556 -2.47 14.26 22.54
CA PRO A 556 -3.48 13.78 23.51
C PRO A 556 -3.47 12.24 23.71
N ILE A 557 -4.06 11.68 24.79
CA ILE A 557 -4.19 10.22 25.02
C ILE A 557 -5.41 9.84 25.89
N ALA A 558 -6.08 8.73 25.58
CA ALA A 558 -7.01 8.04 26.49
C ALA A 558 -6.32 6.79 27.08
N LEU A 559 -6.30 6.65 28.40
CA LEU A 559 -5.65 5.53 29.09
C LEU A 559 -6.63 4.37 29.34
N ASN A 560 -6.12 3.14 29.28
CA ASN A 560 -6.87 1.92 29.61
C ASN A 560 -8.18 1.76 28.80
N ASP A 561 -8.17 2.04 27.50
CA ASP A 561 -9.36 2.04 26.65
C ASP A 561 -9.92 0.63 26.31
N HIS A 562 -11.16 0.56 25.83
CA HIS A 562 -11.82 -0.70 25.50
C HIS A 562 -11.21 -1.44 24.30
N TRP A 563 -10.73 -0.74 23.26
CA TRP A 563 -10.10 -1.40 22.10
C TRP A 563 -8.83 -2.16 22.50
N ASN A 564 -7.99 -1.57 23.35
CA ASN A 564 -6.83 -2.25 23.91
C ASN A 564 -7.21 -3.44 24.82
N LYS A 565 -8.27 -3.32 25.62
CA LYS A 565 -8.81 -4.45 26.41
C LYS A 565 -9.29 -5.60 25.51
N ASP A 566 -9.94 -5.29 24.40
CA ASP A 566 -10.41 -6.29 23.44
C ASP A 566 -9.26 -6.95 22.68
N ALA A 567 -8.19 -6.22 22.35
CA ALA A 567 -6.96 -6.79 21.80
C ALA A 567 -6.26 -7.75 22.79
N ILE A 568 -6.24 -7.42 24.09
CA ILE A 568 -5.74 -8.33 25.15
C ILE A 568 -6.63 -9.57 25.25
N GLN A 569 -7.96 -9.41 25.26
CA GLN A 569 -8.90 -10.54 25.25
C GLN A 569 -8.75 -11.42 24.01
N TYR A 570 -8.52 -10.84 22.84
CA TYR A 570 -8.29 -11.56 21.59
C TYR A 570 -7.03 -12.43 21.72
N TYR A 571 -5.90 -11.85 22.16
CA TYR A 571 -4.66 -12.59 22.42
C TYR A 571 -4.86 -13.75 23.42
N MET A 572 -5.63 -13.54 24.49
CA MET A 572 -5.98 -14.57 25.46
C MET A 572 -6.79 -15.73 24.85
N LYS A 573 -7.62 -15.45 23.84
CA LYS A 573 -8.45 -16.44 23.14
C LYS A 573 -7.69 -17.18 22.03
N THR A 574 -6.77 -16.51 21.32
CA THR A 574 -6.17 -17.02 20.07
C THR A 574 -4.71 -17.48 20.18
N ILE A 575 -3.94 -16.96 21.14
CA ILE A 575 -2.48 -17.15 21.20
C ILE A 575 -2.03 -17.71 22.55
N ARG A 576 -2.32 -17.02 23.67
CA ARG A 576 -1.88 -17.45 25.00
C ARG A 576 -2.82 -16.97 26.11
N SER A 577 -3.58 -17.91 26.69
CA SER A 577 -4.62 -17.62 27.68
C SER A 577 -4.10 -17.26 29.09
N LYS A 578 -2.83 -17.54 29.41
CA LYS A 578 -2.21 -17.22 30.72
C LYS A 578 -0.74 -16.81 30.59
N ALA A 579 -0.40 -15.67 31.18
CA ALA A 579 0.94 -15.13 31.36
C ALA A 579 0.92 -14.08 32.49
N ASN A 580 2.07 -13.71 33.04
CA ASN A 580 2.14 -12.77 34.18
C ASN A 580 1.60 -11.36 33.85
N TYR A 581 1.58 -10.97 32.57
CA TYR A 581 1.02 -9.71 32.08
C TYR A 581 -0.50 -9.75 31.82
N LEU A 582 -1.15 -10.90 31.98
CA LEU A 582 -2.58 -11.07 31.72
C LEU A 582 -3.37 -11.20 33.04
N PRO A 583 -4.60 -10.68 33.12
CA PRO A 583 -5.41 -10.11 32.04
C PRO A 583 -5.31 -8.58 31.88
N ASN A 584 -4.45 -7.90 32.65
CA ASN A 584 -4.39 -6.43 32.68
C ASN A 584 -2.94 -5.93 32.64
N ASN A 585 -2.55 -5.40 31.48
CA ASN A 585 -1.20 -4.88 31.23
C ASN A 585 -0.82 -3.69 32.12
N LEU A 586 -1.75 -2.78 32.44
CA LEU A 586 -1.48 -1.63 33.32
C LEU A 586 -1.19 -2.07 34.76
N LYS A 587 -2.01 -2.99 35.29
CA LYS A 587 -1.78 -3.63 36.61
C LYS A 587 -0.45 -4.41 36.60
N PHE A 588 -0.06 -5.01 35.46
CA PHE A 588 1.25 -5.64 35.31
C PHE A 588 2.41 -4.64 35.29
N ILE A 589 2.31 -3.52 34.55
CA ILE A 589 3.35 -2.49 34.51
C ILE A 589 3.59 -1.93 35.92
N ALA A 590 2.53 -1.65 36.69
CA ALA A 590 2.63 -1.21 38.08
C ALA A 590 3.33 -2.25 38.98
N ASN A 591 2.80 -3.49 39.03
CA ASN A 591 3.38 -4.58 39.82
C ASN A 591 4.85 -4.86 39.48
N ASN A 592 5.21 -4.87 38.18
CA ASN A 592 6.58 -5.15 37.71
C ASN A 592 7.58 -4.04 38.07
N ASN A 593 7.09 -2.83 38.38
CA ASN A 593 7.89 -1.70 38.84
C ASN A 593 7.76 -1.44 40.36
N GLY A 594 7.19 -2.40 41.11
CA GLY A 594 7.12 -2.35 42.57
C GLY A 594 6.02 -1.47 43.15
N ILE A 595 5.09 -0.97 42.33
CA ILE A 595 3.87 -0.27 42.80
C ILE A 595 2.80 -1.34 43.05
N ILE A 596 2.51 -1.62 44.33
CA ILE A 596 1.66 -2.74 44.76
C ILE A 596 0.70 -2.27 45.87
N ASP A 597 -0.04 -1.19 45.59
CA ASP A 597 -1.12 -0.68 46.44
C ASP A 597 -2.46 -0.60 45.68
N ASP A 598 -3.50 -0.14 46.36
CA ASP A 598 -4.87 -0.07 45.82
C ASP A 598 -5.04 1.02 44.74
N ASN A 599 -4.10 1.98 44.64
CA ASN A 599 -4.13 3.11 43.71
C ASN A 599 -3.09 2.98 42.58
N ASP A 600 -2.48 1.81 42.40
CA ASP A 600 -1.31 1.63 41.53
C ASP A 600 -1.55 1.96 40.05
N ILE A 601 -2.76 1.70 39.52
CA ILE A 601 -3.17 2.08 38.17
C ILE A 601 -3.25 3.62 38.01
N GLU A 602 -3.59 4.36 39.07
CA GLU A 602 -3.59 5.83 39.05
C GLU A 602 -2.15 6.37 39.07
N GLN A 603 -1.30 5.83 39.94
CA GLN A 603 0.11 6.21 40.02
C GLN A 603 0.86 5.98 38.71
N ILE A 604 0.68 4.80 38.09
CA ILE A 604 1.34 4.49 36.82
C ILE A 604 0.81 5.37 35.68
N SER A 605 -0.49 5.73 35.71
CA SER A 605 -1.10 6.64 34.73
C SER A 605 -0.49 8.04 34.80
N ASN A 606 -0.28 8.57 36.01
CA ASN A 606 0.33 9.90 36.19
C ASN A 606 1.78 9.93 35.68
N ILE A 607 2.58 8.89 35.95
CA ILE A 607 3.96 8.77 35.46
C ILE A 607 4.02 8.79 33.91
N LEU A 608 3.09 8.11 33.25
CA LEU A 608 3.00 8.03 31.79
C LEU A 608 2.57 9.37 31.14
N LEU A 609 1.77 10.17 31.84
CA LEU A 609 1.29 11.49 31.40
C LEU A 609 2.32 12.61 31.62
N GLU A 610 2.98 12.62 32.79
CA GLU A 610 4.02 13.61 33.11
C GLU A 610 5.34 13.38 32.34
N ALA A 611 5.51 12.21 31.73
CA ALA A 611 6.69 11.91 30.93
C ALA A 611 6.75 12.75 29.65
N GLN A 612 7.86 13.47 29.48
CA GLN A 612 8.31 13.97 28.19
C GLN A 612 9.04 12.85 27.46
N TRP A 613 8.39 12.29 26.45
CA TRP A 613 8.85 11.17 25.64
C TRP A 613 9.62 11.70 24.42
N LEU A 614 10.95 11.61 24.45
CA LEU A 614 11.77 11.93 23.29
C LEU A 614 11.64 10.80 22.27
N VAL A 615 11.19 11.10 21.05
CA VAL A 615 11.21 10.14 19.93
C VAL A 615 12.66 9.88 19.55
N ILE A 616 13.19 8.73 19.94
CA ILE A 616 14.59 8.34 19.72
C ILE A 616 14.76 7.40 18.53
N CYS A 617 13.68 7.02 17.86
CA CYS A 617 13.67 6.08 16.75
C CYS A 617 12.30 6.13 16.05
N ILE A 618 12.27 5.90 14.74
CA ILE A 618 11.04 5.81 13.93
C ILE A 618 11.19 4.62 12.97
N GLY A 619 10.21 3.71 12.96
CA GLY A 619 10.28 2.52 12.12
C GLY A 619 9.09 1.57 12.30
N PHE A 620 9.40 0.28 12.51
CA PHE A 620 8.46 -0.84 12.62
C PHE A 620 7.43 -0.90 11.48
N CYS A 621 6.25 -0.29 11.63
CA CYS A 621 5.25 -0.11 10.57
C CYS A 621 4.90 1.37 10.45
N LEU A 622 4.82 1.90 9.23
CA LEU A 622 4.35 3.26 8.88
C LEU A 622 4.79 4.40 9.82
N GLY A 623 6.08 4.44 10.14
CA GLY A 623 6.64 5.52 10.97
C GLY A 623 6.22 5.45 12.44
N CYS A 624 6.00 4.25 12.97
CA CYS A 624 5.80 4.02 14.40
C CYS A 624 6.96 4.64 15.19
N PRO A 625 6.71 5.66 16.04
CA PRO A 625 7.73 6.32 16.81
C PRO A 625 7.98 5.56 18.11
N PHE A 626 9.24 5.21 18.33
CA PHE A 626 9.71 4.68 19.61
C PHE A 626 10.33 5.82 20.41
N ALA A 627 9.83 6.02 21.62
CA ALA A 627 10.20 7.12 22.47
C ALA A 627 10.61 6.67 23.87
N ILE A 628 11.49 7.44 24.50
CA ILE A 628 11.98 7.20 25.86
C ILE A 628 11.73 8.42 26.75
N PRO A 629 11.38 8.27 28.03
CA PRO A 629 11.29 9.39 28.95
C PRO A 629 12.64 10.09 29.10
N ILE A 630 12.63 11.42 28.93
CA ILE A 630 13.78 12.30 29.21
C ILE A 630 14.08 12.30 30.71
N ASN A 631 13.04 12.31 31.55
CA ASN A 631 13.20 12.13 32.99
C ASN A 631 13.43 10.65 33.32
N LEU A 632 14.62 10.32 33.83
CA LEU A 632 14.99 8.96 34.22
C LEU A 632 14.00 8.33 35.21
N LYS A 633 13.35 9.12 36.08
CA LYS A 633 12.37 8.62 37.05
C LYS A 633 11.11 8.02 36.43
N HIS A 634 10.82 8.32 35.16
CA HIS A 634 9.61 7.84 34.47
C HIS A 634 9.90 6.64 33.57
N ARG A 635 11.14 6.13 33.57
CA ARG A 635 11.55 4.91 32.85
C ARG A 635 11.06 3.66 33.59
N LEU A 636 9.79 3.35 33.37
CA LEU A 636 9.17 2.10 33.78
C LEU A 636 9.72 0.95 32.94
N SER A 637 10.08 -0.18 33.57
CA SER A 637 10.63 -1.35 32.88
C SER A 637 9.64 -2.51 32.85
N VAL A 638 9.41 -3.11 31.68
CA VAL A 638 8.57 -4.31 31.51
C VAL A 638 9.05 -5.25 30.40
N PRO A 639 8.90 -6.58 30.55
CA PRO A 639 9.17 -7.52 29.48
C PRO A 639 8.16 -7.44 28.33
N LYS A 640 8.64 -7.69 27.11
CA LYS A 640 7.83 -7.84 25.90
C LYS A 640 6.98 -9.15 25.99
N TYR A 641 5.85 -9.19 25.28
CA TYR A 641 4.95 -10.34 25.14
C TYR A 641 5.69 -11.58 24.60
N ASN A 642 5.25 -12.77 25.01
CA ASN A 642 5.84 -14.05 24.59
C ASN A 642 4.75 -15.12 24.38
N PRO A 643 4.45 -15.51 23.13
CA PRO A 643 4.84 -14.84 21.88
C PRO A 643 4.12 -13.48 21.73
N ALA A 644 4.52 -12.67 20.74
CA ALA A 644 3.90 -11.37 20.44
C ALA A 644 2.41 -11.49 20.01
N ARG A 645 1.69 -10.36 20.03
CA ARG A 645 0.33 -10.27 19.49
C ARG A 645 0.38 -10.18 17.96
N THR A 646 -0.59 -10.80 17.29
CA THR A 646 -0.83 -10.61 15.85
C THR A 646 -1.74 -9.42 15.55
N TYR A 647 -2.28 -8.75 16.57
CA TYR A 647 -3.27 -7.69 16.47
C TYR A 647 -3.12 -6.64 17.58
N ILE A 648 -3.10 -5.37 17.20
CA ILE A 648 -3.12 -4.15 18.01
C ILE A 648 -3.90 -3.10 17.21
N PRO A 649 -4.87 -2.37 17.80
CA PRO A 649 -5.62 -1.34 17.08
C PRO A 649 -4.79 -0.07 16.82
N ASP A 650 -5.23 0.74 15.87
CA ASP A 650 -4.58 2.00 15.51
C ASP A 650 -4.57 3.02 16.66
N GLY A 651 -3.53 3.86 16.68
CA GLY A 651 -3.28 4.86 17.71
C GLY A 651 -2.84 4.28 19.06
N SER A 652 -2.63 2.97 19.20
CA SER A 652 -2.29 2.36 20.50
C SER A 652 -0.94 2.83 21.02
N CYS A 653 -0.87 3.13 22.31
CA CYS A 653 0.36 3.40 23.06
C CYS A 653 0.66 2.21 23.99
N ASP A 654 1.87 1.68 23.90
CA ASP A 654 2.31 0.55 24.73
C ASP A 654 3.78 0.66 25.17
N LEU A 655 4.17 -0.14 26.17
CA LEU A 655 5.46 -0.04 26.88
C LEU A 655 6.26 -1.37 26.81
N GLY A 656 7.53 -1.34 26.44
CA GLY A 656 8.37 -2.53 26.33
C GLY A 656 9.85 -2.22 26.55
N GLY A 657 10.51 -3.00 27.40
CA GLY A 657 11.74 -2.54 28.04
C GLY A 657 11.45 -1.23 28.77
N ASN A 658 12.24 -0.20 28.49
CA ASN A 658 12.08 1.16 29.01
C ASN A 658 11.45 2.14 27.98
N TYR A 659 10.85 1.61 26.89
CA TYR A 659 10.44 2.36 25.70
C TYR A 659 8.93 2.34 25.52
N MET A 660 8.38 3.44 25.01
CA MET A 660 7.01 3.53 24.52
C MET A 660 6.98 3.52 23.00
N ALA A 661 5.96 2.89 22.42
CA ALA A 661 5.66 2.94 20.99
C ALA A 661 4.23 3.45 20.75
N ILE A 662 4.01 4.16 19.63
CA ILE A 662 2.67 4.56 19.16
C ILE A 662 2.36 3.90 17.82
N TYR A 663 1.39 3.00 17.75
CA TYR A 663 1.08 2.23 16.55
C TYR A 663 0.28 3.11 15.57
N PRO A 664 0.83 3.45 14.39
CA PRO A 664 0.18 4.37 13.45
C PRO A 664 -1.04 3.75 12.77
N ILE A 665 -1.04 2.43 12.63
CA ILE A 665 -2.10 1.61 12.03
C ILE A 665 -2.27 0.30 12.81
N GLU A 666 -3.38 -0.38 12.55
CA GLU A 666 -3.60 -1.76 13.01
C GLU A 666 -2.44 -2.67 12.57
N SER A 667 -1.80 -3.37 13.50
CA SER A 667 -0.61 -4.19 13.21
C SER A 667 -0.28 -5.20 14.34
N PRO A 668 0.61 -6.19 14.10
CA PRO A 668 1.17 -7.03 15.16
C PRO A 668 2.02 -6.23 16.15
N GLY A 669 2.33 -6.78 17.34
CA GLY A 669 3.31 -6.14 18.23
C GLY A 669 3.47 -6.80 19.60
N GLY A 670 4.51 -6.37 20.31
CA GLY A 670 5.06 -7.11 21.46
C GLY A 670 5.05 -6.38 22.81
N TYR A 671 4.59 -5.14 22.90
CA TYR A 671 4.77 -4.30 24.10
C TYR A 671 3.50 -4.27 24.96
N GLN A 672 3.56 -3.77 26.20
CA GLN A 672 2.49 -3.78 27.20
C GLN A 672 1.53 -2.58 27.03
N LEU A 673 0.36 -2.82 26.42
CA LEU A 673 -0.66 -1.80 26.09
C LEU A 673 -1.09 -0.99 27.34
N PHE A 674 -1.11 0.34 27.23
CA PHE A 674 -1.53 1.23 28.32
C PHE A 674 -2.55 2.30 27.93
N GLY A 675 -2.71 2.64 26.65
CA GLY A 675 -3.71 3.61 26.19
C GLY A 675 -3.73 3.79 24.68
N ARG A 676 -4.43 4.81 24.19
CA ARG A 676 -4.62 5.12 22.77
C ARG A 676 -4.62 6.62 22.51
N THR A 677 -3.95 7.08 21.46
CA THR A 677 -3.87 8.48 21.02
C THR A 677 -4.55 8.65 19.65
N ILE A 678 -4.42 9.83 19.04
CA ILE A 678 -4.81 10.06 17.65
C ILE A 678 -3.89 9.27 16.71
N GLN A 679 -4.33 9.01 15.48
CA GLN A 679 -3.49 8.35 14.48
C GLN A 679 -2.22 9.17 14.26
N THR A 680 -1.05 8.53 14.38
CA THR A 680 0.26 9.14 14.07
C THR A 680 0.62 9.07 12.59
N TRP A 681 -0.32 8.60 11.75
CA TRP A 681 -0.16 8.46 10.30
C TRP A 681 -1.45 8.79 9.54
N SER A 682 -1.30 9.40 8.38
CA SER A 682 -2.36 9.70 7.42
C SER A 682 -1.91 9.27 6.02
N THR A 683 -2.40 8.14 5.52
CA THR A 683 -1.87 7.49 4.29
C THR A 683 -1.79 8.41 3.08
N PHE A 684 -2.74 9.33 2.91
CA PHE A 684 -2.75 10.30 1.81
C PHE A 684 -2.35 11.72 2.24
N GLY A 685 -2.06 11.93 3.53
CA GLY A 685 -1.75 13.24 4.09
C GLY A 685 -2.95 14.19 4.19
N THR A 686 -4.18 13.67 4.15
CA THR A 686 -5.42 14.44 3.99
C THR A 686 -6.14 14.76 5.31
N ILE A 687 -5.62 14.33 6.47
CA ILE A 687 -6.27 14.46 7.79
C ILE A 687 -5.91 15.82 8.46
N GLY A 688 -5.73 16.88 7.67
CA GLY A 688 -5.38 18.21 8.15
C GLY A 688 -3.93 18.36 8.67
N TYR A 689 -3.57 19.58 9.06
CA TYR A 689 -2.22 19.90 9.56
C TYR A 689 -1.94 19.17 10.88
N PRO A 690 -0.73 18.58 11.10
CA PRO A 690 0.49 18.73 10.31
C PRO A 690 0.68 17.68 9.20
N PHE A 691 -0.29 16.81 8.94
CA PHE A 691 -0.21 15.88 7.81
C PHE A 691 -0.23 16.63 6.48
N THR A 692 0.54 16.13 5.52
CA THR A 692 0.49 16.59 4.12
C THR A 692 0.79 15.42 3.20
N ASN A 693 0.50 15.54 1.91
CA ASN A 693 0.82 14.54 0.89
C ASN A 693 2.33 14.19 0.82
N TYR A 694 3.21 15.01 1.43
CA TYR A 694 4.65 14.82 1.54
C TYR A 694 5.13 14.45 2.96
N GLN A 695 4.24 14.53 3.95
CA GLN A 695 4.51 14.11 5.32
C GLN A 695 3.26 13.37 5.86
N PRO A 696 3.08 12.08 5.51
CA PRO A 696 2.02 11.25 6.04
C PRO A 696 2.25 10.82 7.51
N TRP A 697 3.45 11.01 8.08
CA TRP A 697 3.74 10.73 9.49
C TRP A 697 3.65 12.00 10.38
N LEU A 698 3.03 11.86 11.54
CA LEU A 698 2.83 12.96 12.50
C LEU A 698 4.14 13.37 13.17
N LEU A 699 4.99 12.38 13.50
CA LEU A 699 6.15 12.55 14.38
C LEU A 699 7.45 12.29 13.61
N ASN A 700 8.47 13.06 13.93
CA ASN A 700 9.83 12.98 13.45
C ASN A 700 10.78 12.58 14.59
N MET A 701 11.95 12.06 14.23
CA MET A 701 12.96 11.72 15.23
C MET A 701 13.42 13.01 15.93
N PHE A 702 13.53 12.95 17.26
CA PHE A 702 13.77 14.06 18.19
C PHE A 702 12.63 15.08 18.36
N ASP A 703 11.45 14.80 17.79
CA ASP A 703 10.23 15.33 18.39
C ASP A 703 10.15 14.86 19.85
N ILE A 704 9.74 15.77 20.73
CA ILE A 704 9.39 15.44 22.12
C ILE A 704 7.88 15.39 22.19
N ILE A 705 7.33 14.22 22.50
CA ILE A 705 5.92 14.04 22.80
C ILE A 705 5.72 14.31 24.28
N GLN A 706 4.62 14.97 24.64
CA GLN A 706 4.07 14.95 25.99
C GLN A 706 2.57 14.75 25.86
N PHE A 707 2.01 13.85 26.67
CA PHE A 707 0.62 13.43 26.57
C PHE A 707 -0.33 14.30 27.41
N GLN A 708 -1.55 14.50 26.91
CA GLN A 708 -2.65 15.12 27.64
C GLN A 708 -3.82 14.13 27.79
N SER A 709 -4.25 13.88 29.02
CA SER A 709 -5.30 12.88 29.31
C SER A 709 -6.67 13.33 28.79
N VAL A 710 -7.36 12.45 28.05
CA VAL A 710 -8.72 12.64 27.54
C VAL A 710 -9.56 11.38 27.73
N THR A 711 -10.88 11.52 27.85
CA THR A 711 -11.79 10.36 27.83
C THR A 711 -11.86 9.72 26.44
N GLU A 712 -12.29 8.45 26.36
CA GLU A 712 -12.51 7.78 25.06
C GLU A 712 -13.47 8.57 24.14
N LEU A 713 -14.50 9.21 24.71
CA LEU A 713 -15.45 10.03 23.97
C LEU A 713 -14.80 11.32 23.43
N GLN A 714 -13.95 11.97 24.22
CA GLN A 714 -13.18 13.12 23.76
C GLN A 714 -12.15 12.72 22.70
N LEU A 715 -11.44 11.60 22.86
CA LEU A 715 -10.52 11.10 21.84
C LEU A 715 -11.25 10.79 20.53
N LYS A 716 -12.43 10.15 20.61
CA LYS A 716 -13.28 9.86 19.46
C LYS A 716 -13.80 11.15 18.79
N ASN A 717 -14.14 12.17 19.58
CA ASN A 717 -14.54 13.47 19.05
C ASN A 717 -13.36 14.18 18.36
N LEU A 718 -12.17 14.19 18.94
CA LEU A 718 -10.95 14.74 18.32
C LEU A 718 -10.59 14.00 17.02
N GLN A 719 -10.70 12.67 16.99
CA GLN A 719 -10.56 11.87 15.78
C GLN A 719 -11.63 12.24 14.72
N MET A 720 -12.88 12.51 15.14
CA MET A 720 -13.94 12.98 14.24
C MET A 720 -13.77 14.45 13.81
N GLU A 721 -13.10 15.30 14.58
CA GLU A 721 -12.81 16.70 14.24
C GLU A 721 -11.66 16.80 13.24
N LEU A 722 -10.58 16.01 13.43
CA LEU A 722 -9.52 15.78 12.42
C LEU A 722 -10.09 15.27 11.08
N LEU A 723 -11.17 14.48 11.11
CA LEU A 723 -11.87 14.02 9.92
C LEU A 723 -12.88 15.05 9.35
N LYS A 724 -13.28 16.08 10.10
CA LYS A 724 -14.19 17.16 9.66
C LYS A 724 -13.47 18.39 9.11
N GLU A 725 -12.23 18.65 9.51
CA GLU A 725 -11.41 19.69 8.87
C GLU A 725 -11.17 19.41 7.37
N ILE A 726 -11.41 18.17 6.93
CA ILE A 726 -11.41 17.75 5.53
C ILE A 726 -12.57 18.41 4.74
N ASP A 727 -13.74 18.57 5.35
CA ASP A 727 -14.91 19.18 4.70
C ASP A 727 -14.82 20.73 4.68
N SER A 728 -14.25 21.35 5.72
CA SER A 728 -14.14 22.81 5.79
C SER A 728 -13.02 23.38 4.90
N ASN A 729 -11.84 22.73 4.85
CA ASN A 729 -10.72 23.23 4.06
C ASN A 729 -10.92 23.13 2.54
N ASN A 730 -11.88 22.33 2.07
CA ASN A 730 -12.27 22.29 0.65
C ASN A 730 -13.19 23.44 0.20
N ASN A 731 -13.76 24.23 1.13
CA ASN A 731 -14.84 25.17 0.83
C ASN A 731 -14.49 26.67 0.95
N ASN A 732 -13.33 27.04 1.51
CA ASN A 732 -13.02 28.44 1.81
C ASN A 732 -12.40 29.24 0.65
N TYR A 733 -13.25 29.67 -0.27
CA TYR A 733 -13.10 30.95 -0.97
C TYR A 733 -14.38 31.79 -0.76
N ASN A 734 -14.21 33.05 -0.34
CA ASN A 734 -15.24 34.07 -0.04
C ASN A 734 -15.86 34.02 1.38
N GLU A 735 -16.63 35.07 1.70
CA GLU A 735 -16.74 35.65 3.05
C GLU A 735 -18.12 35.50 3.73
N VAL A 736 -18.12 35.54 5.07
CA VAL A 736 -19.18 36.10 5.97
C VAL A 736 -20.60 35.51 5.79
N SER A 737 -21.16 34.78 6.76
CA SER A 737 -21.62 35.34 8.05
C SER A 737 -22.10 34.24 9.02
N ASN A 738 -22.20 34.57 10.31
CA ASN A 738 -22.92 33.76 11.31
C ASN A 738 -24.44 33.99 11.17
N ASP A 739 -25.27 32.96 11.38
CA ASP A 739 -26.15 32.97 12.57
C ASP A 739 -26.85 31.63 12.91
N SER A 740 -27.40 31.58 14.13
CA SER A 740 -28.43 30.65 14.65
C SER A 740 -28.02 29.21 15.07
N GLN A 741 -28.82 28.66 15.99
CA GLN A 741 -28.62 27.39 16.73
C GLN A 741 -29.90 26.53 16.72
N GLN A 742 -29.80 25.31 17.27
CA GLN A 742 -30.90 24.38 17.61
C GLN A 742 -31.49 23.65 16.38
N GLN A 743 -32.02 22.42 16.46
CA GLN A 743 -32.59 21.68 17.60
C GLN A 743 -32.12 20.21 17.71
N GLN A 744 -32.56 19.53 18.78
CA GLN A 744 -32.32 18.11 19.08
C GLN A 744 -33.61 17.28 19.00
N GLN A 745 -33.44 15.97 18.74
CA GLN A 745 -34.36 14.85 19.06
C GLN A 745 -35.77 14.79 18.44
N ASN A 746 -36.08 13.65 17.83
CA ASN A 746 -37.12 12.75 18.37
C ASN A 746 -36.95 11.29 17.89
N LEU A 747 -37.79 10.37 18.39
CA LEU A 747 -37.55 8.93 18.44
C LEU A 747 -38.71 8.07 17.88
N GLN A 748 -38.36 6.82 17.52
CA GLN A 748 -39.16 5.58 17.48
C GLN A 748 -40.21 5.29 16.37
N GLU A 749 -40.02 4.09 15.78
CA GLU A 749 -40.98 2.99 15.53
C GLU A 749 -42.32 3.28 14.78
N LEU A 750 -42.68 2.51 13.73
CA LEU A 750 -43.22 1.16 13.89
C LEU A 750 -43.33 0.32 12.57
N ASP A 751 -43.18 -1.00 12.77
CA ASP A 751 -43.89 -2.14 12.14
C ASP A 751 -43.54 -2.76 10.77
N ASP A 752 -43.81 -4.07 10.70
CA ASP A 752 -43.54 -5.01 9.61
C ASP A 752 -44.58 -4.99 8.47
N ASN A 753 -44.13 -5.35 7.25
CA ASN A 753 -44.63 -6.51 6.47
C ASN A 753 -44.14 -6.44 5.00
N HIS A 754 -43.61 -7.55 4.47
CA HIS A 754 -44.15 -8.24 3.28
C HIS A 754 -43.42 -9.57 3.02
N LYS A 755 -44.14 -10.56 2.50
CA LYS A 755 -43.64 -11.93 2.28
C LYS A 755 -43.07 -12.10 0.87
N ILE A 756 -41.91 -12.75 0.75
CA ILE A 756 -41.37 -13.22 -0.54
C ILE A 756 -41.60 -14.72 -0.67
N ILE A 757 -42.11 -15.14 -1.83
CA ILE A 757 -42.36 -16.55 -2.17
C ILE A 757 -41.16 -17.08 -2.96
N TYR A 758 -40.53 -18.16 -2.48
CA TYR A 758 -39.55 -18.90 -3.25
C TYR A 758 -40.19 -20.08 -3.99
N ALA A 759 -40.00 -20.12 -5.31
CA ALA A 759 -40.41 -21.25 -6.14
C ALA A 759 -39.45 -22.44 -5.97
N MET A 760 -40.00 -23.65 -5.89
CA MET A 760 -39.19 -24.87 -5.75
C MET A 760 -38.63 -25.31 -7.11
N VAL A 761 -37.31 -25.48 -7.19
CA VAL A 761 -36.63 -26.18 -8.30
C VAL A 761 -35.94 -27.42 -7.72
N GLY A 762 -36.15 -28.58 -8.33
CA GLY A 762 -35.69 -29.86 -7.80
C GLY A 762 -34.18 -30.05 -7.94
N ALA A 763 -33.50 -30.35 -6.83
CA ALA A 763 -32.06 -30.65 -6.81
C ALA A 763 -31.78 -32.11 -7.22
N MET A 764 -30.93 -32.30 -8.24
CA MET A 764 -30.22 -33.57 -8.41
C MET A 764 -29.11 -33.67 -7.37
N LYS A 765 -28.89 -34.87 -6.81
CA LYS A 765 -27.74 -35.12 -5.92
C LYS A 765 -26.47 -35.36 -6.74
N THR A 766 -25.63 -34.34 -6.85
CA THR A 766 -24.21 -34.49 -7.16
C THR A 766 -23.40 -34.28 -5.88
N GLU A 767 -22.47 -35.19 -5.59
CA GLU A 767 -21.53 -35.00 -4.48
C GLU A 767 -20.43 -34.02 -4.93
N ILE A 768 -20.15 -33.01 -4.10
CA ILE A 768 -19.15 -31.98 -4.38
C ILE A 768 -17.98 -32.18 -3.43
N THR A 769 -16.83 -32.58 -3.97
CA THR A 769 -15.58 -32.67 -3.21
C THR A 769 -14.97 -31.27 -3.09
N ILE A 770 -14.64 -30.86 -1.87
CA ILE A 770 -14.07 -29.54 -1.59
C ILE A 770 -12.68 -29.73 -1.02
N ILE A 771 -11.69 -29.09 -1.66
CA ILE A 771 -10.26 -29.23 -1.40
C ILE A 771 -9.71 -27.83 -1.15
N SER A 772 -8.79 -27.67 -0.19
CA SER A 772 -8.11 -26.39 -0.01
C SER A 772 -7.05 -26.16 -1.08
N ASP A 773 -6.94 -24.91 -1.49
CA ASP A 773 -5.89 -24.30 -2.28
C ASP A 773 -4.53 -24.18 -1.55
N CYS A 774 -4.49 -24.35 -0.23
CA CYS A 774 -3.31 -24.10 0.59
C CYS A 774 -3.06 -25.17 1.66
N ASN A 775 -1.79 -25.32 2.06
CA ASN A 775 -1.37 -26.24 3.11
C ASN A 775 -1.42 -25.55 4.49
N GLY A 776 -2.02 -26.23 5.47
CA GLY A 776 -2.05 -25.77 6.85
C GLY A 776 -2.93 -26.64 7.74
N LYS A 777 -3.15 -26.20 8.98
CA LYS A 777 -3.97 -26.88 9.98
C LYS A 777 -5.40 -26.37 9.96
N LEU A 778 -6.37 -27.28 9.95
CA LEU A 778 -7.79 -26.96 10.08
C LEU A 778 -8.04 -26.23 11.42
N TYR A 779 -8.49 -24.98 11.35
CA TYR A 779 -8.73 -24.12 12.51
C TYR A 779 -10.17 -24.21 13.02
N HIS A 780 -11.14 -24.14 12.10
CA HIS A 780 -12.55 -24.20 12.44
C HIS A 780 -13.39 -24.73 11.27
N ILE A 781 -14.52 -25.36 11.57
CA ILE A 781 -15.54 -25.76 10.61
C ILE A 781 -16.82 -25.01 11.00
N TYR A 782 -17.34 -24.18 10.09
CA TYR A 782 -18.56 -23.41 10.32
C TYR A 782 -19.84 -24.23 10.10
N ILE A 783 -19.74 -25.27 9.27
CA ILE A 783 -20.87 -26.11 8.84
C ILE A 783 -21.05 -27.33 9.74
N LYS A 784 -22.32 -27.69 9.99
CA LYS A 784 -22.71 -28.95 10.61
C LYS A 784 -23.05 -29.99 9.54
N PRO A 785 -22.91 -31.31 9.83
CA PRO A 785 -23.39 -32.35 8.94
C PRO A 785 -24.88 -32.14 8.57
N ASN A 786 -25.21 -32.30 7.29
CA ASN A 786 -26.54 -32.05 6.71
C ASN A 786 -27.07 -30.60 6.79
N GLN A 787 -26.21 -29.62 7.09
CA GLN A 787 -26.57 -28.20 6.97
C GLN A 787 -26.70 -27.79 5.50
N LEU A 788 -27.77 -27.05 5.17
CA LEU A 788 -27.93 -26.39 3.88
C LEU A 788 -26.93 -25.23 3.77
N ILE A 789 -26.23 -25.14 2.64
CA ILE A 789 -25.19 -24.16 2.35
C ILE A 789 -25.38 -23.59 0.94
N ASN A 790 -25.05 -22.33 0.76
CA ASN A 790 -25.09 -21.60 -0.50
C ASN A 790 -23.70 -21.53 -1.14
N ALA A 791 -23.65 -21.23 -2.44
CA ALA A 791 -22.39 -20.97 -3.12
C ALA A 791 -21.74 -19.69 -2.56
N GLY A 792 -20.54 -19.82 -1.98
CA GLY A 792 -19.83 -18.73 -1.32
C GLY A 792 -19.92 -18.71 0.21
N ASP A 793 -20.76 -19.56 0.83
CA ASP A 793 -20.79 -19.68 2.29
C ASP A 793 -19.43 -20.20 2.83
N PRO A 794 -18.87 -19.63 3.91
CA PRO A 794 -17.60 -20.08 4.47
C PRO A 794 -17.79 -21.44 5.17
N LEU A 795 -17.07 -22.46 4.72
CA LEU A 795 -17.28 -23.84 5.18
C LEU A 795 -16.32 -24.22 6.32
N PHE A 796 -15.04 -23.88 6.15
CA PHE A 796 -13.98 -24.07 7.13
C PHE A 796 -12.88 -23.03 6.93
N ILE A 797 -12.07 -22.80 7.98
CA ILE A 797 -10.83 -22.02 7.91
C ILE A 797 -9.66 -22.97 8.13
N ILE A 798 -8.62 -22.82 7.31
CA ILE A 798 -7.29 -23.39 7.53
C ILE A 798 -6.38 -22.27 8.01
N LYS A 799 -5.68 -22.51 9.12
CA LYS A 799 -4.53 -21.71 9.53
C LYS A 799 -3.32 -22.24 8.77
N LEU A 800 -2.73 -21.42 7.91
CA LEU A 800 -1.47 -21.73 7.25
C LEU A 800 -0.39 -22.07 8.30
N ASP A 801 0.36 -23.13 8.03
CA ASP A 801 1.59 -23.38 8.78
C ASP A 801 2.69 -22.48 8.21
N GLN A 802 3.24 -21.62 9.07
CA GLN A 802 4.38 -20.73 8.78
C GLN A 802 5.70 -21.46 9.02
#